data_AF-A0A3N7ZUY6-F1
#
_entry.id   AF-A0A3N7ZUY6-F1
#
_cell.length_a   1.000
_cell.length_b   1.000
_cell.length_c   1.000
_cell.angle_alpha   90.00
_cell.angle_beta   90.00
_cell.angle_gamma   90.00
#
_symmetry.space_group_name_H-M   'P 1'
#
loop_
_entity.id
_entity.type
_entity.pdbx_description
1 polymer ?
#
loop_
_entity_poly.entity_id
_entity_poly.type
_entity_poly.pdbx_seq_one_letter_code
_entity_poly.pdbx_strand_id
1 'polypeptide(L)'
;MTRLRWGRRFGFGAALAAVVTLFGACNGNDIGDSNRLPDFVAGSVRTTAYDGTSDDLLTAGLGKTGLASATAPGFANPSRPSAAELRRLAIWSNYRALVDMSANGGYGRFWGPNVDVDGNDTLGEGRIAGTEYLAYSDDGSGRRNVTLLVQVPAGFDPSQPCIVTATSSGSRGVYGAISAAGEWGLKRGCAVAYNDKGGGNGAHELGSDTITLIDGTLANAVLAGKASLFTANVSSGELATFNAQFPNRYAFKHAHSQQNPEQDWGRVTLQAVEFAYWALNEQFAPLIDGKRHGVRYRPGDITTIAASVSNGGGAALAAAEQDTRKWITAVVVGEPQVNVRLAPNAVVRQGGAPVPSFGRPLADYATFANLLQPCAAASATLAGAPYLSGLPSGVTQSIRAQRCATLAAAGLVAGADLQSQAADALAQLHAAGYLADSDLLQAPMWDSQAIPAIAVTYANAYTRSRVVDNLCNFSFATTSAGSGAVAPPAASPMTSVFGAGNGVPPTNGINLVFNTGAATGVDHRLATPDASFAGALCLRQLWANGQLNMPANVDAVRVNANLQGKPAIIVHGRSDALVPVNHASRAYVAQNSISEGSRSQLAFYEVTNGQHFDAFLPVAGFDTRYVPVHYYDLQALNLMWRHLKNGAALPPSQVIRTVPRGGTPGAAPALSSANLPPISAAPGGNAITVGAGAVDVPL
;
A
#
# COMPACT_ATOMS: atom_id res chain seq x y z
N MET A 1 -4.92 -51.18 -57.29
CA MET A 1 -5.56 -52.43 -56.82
C MET A 1 -6.20 -52.10 -55.47
N THR A 2 -7.48 -52.24 -55.15
CA THR A 2 -8.71 -52.74 -55.80
C THR A 2 -9.83 -52.27 -54.82
N ARG A 3 -10.60 -51.22 -55.11
CA ARG A 3 -11.98 -51.20 -55.64
C ARG A 3 -12.98 -52.26 -55.08
N LEU A 4 -14.09 -51.71 -54.58
CA LEU A 4 -15.52 -52.10 -54.72
C LEU A 4 -16.08 -53.22 -53.80
N ARG A 5 -17.15 -52.91 -53.02
CA ARG A 5 -18.61 -53.14 -53.27
C ARG A 5 -18.99 -54.63 -53.18
N TRP A 6 -20.12 -55.08 -52.63
CA TRP A 6 -21.50 -54.57 -52.66
C TRP A 6 -22.40 -55.49 -51.80
N GLY A 7 -23.62 -55.05 -51.47
CA GLY A 7 -24.66 -55.98 -51.02
C GLY A 7 -25.85 -55.34 -50.30
N ARG A 8 -26.70 -54.61 -51.04
CA ARG A 8 -28.10 -54.34 -50.66
C ARG A 8 -28.96 -55.55 -51.06
N ARG A 9 -30.08 -55.81 -50.35
CA ARG A 9 -31.45 -55.92 -50.94
C ARG A 9 -32.54 -56.31 -49.90
N PHE A 10 -33.66 -55.56 -49.96
CA PHE A 10 -35.09 -55.84 -49.66
C PHE A 10 -35.48 -56.60 -48.36
N GLY A 11 -36.46 -56.22 -47.52
CA GLY A 11 -37.57 -55.26 -47.59
C GLY A 11 -38.94 -55.94 -47.74
N PHE A 12 -39.70 -56.12 -46.65
CA PHE A 12 -41.17 -56.29 -46.46
C PHE A 12 -41.39 -56.44 -44.93
N GLY A 13 -42.32 -55.86 -44.17
CA GLY A 13 -43.58 -55.14 -44.39
C GLY A 13 -44.61 -55.65 -43.35
N ALA A 14 -45.30 -54.73 -42.65
CA ALA A 14 -46.49 -54.90 -41.76
C ALA A 14 -46.26 -55.38 -40.30
N ALA A 15 -46.91 -54.89 -39.24
CA ALA A 15 -47.88 -53.80 -39.05
C ALA A 15 -48.04 -53.49 -37.53
N LEU A 16 -48.32 -52.20 -37.24
CA LEU A 16 -49.07 -51.60 -36.13
C LEU A 16 -49.12 -52.22 -34.71
N ALA A 17 -48.64 -51.46 -33.72
CA ALA A 17 -49.33 -51.27 -32.44
C ALA A 17 -49.06 -49.84 -31.92
N ALA A 18 -50.12 -49.04 -31.81
CA ALA A 18 -50.07 -47.69 -31.26
C ALA A 18 -49.90 -47.74 -29.73
N VAL A 19 -48.85 -47.09 -29.22
CA VAL A 19 -48.73 -46.72 -27.81
C VAL A 19 -48.66 -45.20 -27.76
N VAL A 20 -49.70 -44.62 -27.18
CA VAL A 20 -49.77 -43.20 -26.84
C VAL A 20 -48.78 -42.95 -25.71
N THR A 21 -47.62 -42.37 -26.02
CA THR A 21 -46.72 -41.80 -25.01
C THR A 21 -47.03 -40.33 -24.82
N LEU A 22 -47.64 -40.03 -23.68
CA LEU A 22 -47.82 -38.70 -23.12
C LEU A 22 -46.48 -37.96 -23.03
N PHE A 23 -46.47 -36.72 -23.50
CA PHE A 23 -45.42 -35.75 -23.21
C PHE A 23 -45.37 -35.48 -21.69
N GLY A 24 -44.38 -36.08 -21.02
CA GLY A 24 -43.97 -35.68 -19.69
C GLY A 24 -42.84 -34.66 -19.81
N ALA A 25 -43.17 -33.38 -19.64
CA ALA A 25 -42.19 -32.33 -19.40
C ALA A 25 -41.51 -32.59 -18.04
N CYS A 26 -40.28 -33.10 -18.05
CA CYS A 26 -39.43 -33.09 -16.88
C CYS A 26 -38.78 -31.71 -16.75
N ASN A 27 -39.44 -30.84 -15.97
CA ASN A 27 -38.80 -29.75 -15.26
C ASN A 27 -37.69 -30.34 -14.38
N GLY A 28 -36.44 -30.29 -14.86
CA GLY A 28 -35.27 -30.47 -14.01
C GLY A 28 -35.17 -29.28 -13.07
N ASN A 29 -35.28 -29.52 -11.78
CA ASN A 29 -35.04 -28.53 -10.74
C ASN A 29 -33.59 -28.02 -10.81
N ASP A 30 -33.37 -26.90 -11.51
CA ASP A 30 -32.25 -26.02 -11.26
C ASP A 30 -32.48 -25.33 -9.90
N ILE A 31 -32.18 -26.04 -8.80
CA ILE A 31 -31.96 -25.37 -7.53
C ILE A 31 -30.66 -24.59 -7.72
N GLY A 32 -30.78 -23.29 -8.01
CA GLY A 32 -29.63 -22.44 -8.27
C GLY A 32 -28.55 -22.55 -7.18
N ASP A 33 -27.29 -22.33 -7.55
CA ASP A 33 -26.21 -22.26 -6.57
C ASP A 33 -26.53 -21.15 -5.56
N SER A 34 -26.56 -21.50 -4.28
CA SER A 34 -26.67 -20.53 -3.18
C SER A 34 -25.37 -19.73 -3.09
N ASN A 35 -25.48 -18.42 -2.91
CA ASN A 35 -24.37 -17.57 -2.50
C ASN A 35 -23.86 -18.09 -1.15
N ARG A 36 -22.59 -18.52 -1.09
CA ARG A 36 -21.95 -18.99 0.13
C ARG A 36 -20.87 -18.01 0.52
N LEU A 37 -20.84 -17.66 1.80
CA LEU A 37 -19.74 -16.88 2.35
C LEU A 37 -18.44 -17.67 2.17
N PRO A 38 -17.36 -17.07 1.65
CA PRO A 38 -16.09 -17.78 1.46
C PRO A 38 -15.52 -18.29 2.79
N ASP A 39 -14.92 -19.49 2.79
CA ASP A 39 -14.47 -20.18 4.00
C ASP A 39 -13.36 -19.44 4.79
N PHE A 40 -12.63 -18.53 4.13
CA PHE A 40 -11.63 -17.69 4.80
C PHE A 40 -12.26 -16.54 5.62
N VAL A 41 -13.53 -16.21 5.41
CA VAL A 41 -14.21 -15.18 6.17
C VAL A 41 -14.57 -15.74 7.54
N ALA A 42 -13.90 -15.22 8.56
CA ALA A 42 -14.10 -15.65 9.94
C ALA A 42 -15.23 -14.87 10.61
N GLY A 43 -16.11 -15.59 11.31
CA GLY A 43 -17.22 -14.99 12.06
C GLY A 43 -18.36 -14.49 11.17
N SER A 44 -19.15 -13.55 11.69
CA SER A 44 -20.25 -12.93 10.94
C SER A 44 -19.77 -11.68 10.20
N VAL A 45 -20.40 -11.39 9.06
CA VAL A 45 -20.18 -10.15 8.31
C VAL A 45 -20.98 -9.02 8.95
N ARG A 46 -20.29 -7.93 9.33
CA ARG A 46 -20.95 -6.70 9.77
C ARG A 46 -21.36 -5.88 8.54
N THR A 47 -22.65 -5.59 8.44
CA THR A 47 -23.22 -4.80 7.33
C THR A 47 -23.74 -3.47 7.85
N THR A 48 -23.34 -2.35 7.25
CA THR A 48 -23.80 -1.00 7.65
C THR A 48 -24.20 -0.19 6.42
N ALA A 49 -25.39 0.42 6.44
CA ALA A 49 -25.86 1.31 5.38
C ALA A 49 -25.64 2.78 5.76
N TYR A 50 -25.30 3.60 4.77
CA TYR A 50 -25.00 5.03 4.90
C TYR A 50 -25.87 5.84 3.95
N ASP A 51 -26.42 6.95 4.45
CA ASP A 51 -27.44 7.77 3.77
C ASP A 51 -26.85 8.78 2.76
N GLY A 52 -25.53 8.99 2.77
CA GLY A 52 -24.85 10.00 1.94
C GLY A 52 -25.07 11.44 2.41
N THR A 53 -25.72 11.65 3.54
CA THR A 53 -26.04 12.96 4.11
C THR A 53 -25.36 13.17 5.45
N SER A 54 -25.67 12.34 6.45
CA SER A 54 -25.07 12.39 7.78
C SER A 54 -23.76 11.59 7.85
N ASP A 55 -23.67 10.53 7.06
CA ASP A 55 -22.50 9.67 6.91
C ASP A 55 -22.49 9.06 5.50
N ASP A 56 -21.33 8.71 5.00
CA ASP A 56 -21.15 8.24 3.62
C ASP A 56 -19.92 7.34 3.49
N LEU A 57 -19.81 6.64 2.36
CA LEU A 57 -18.76 5.67 2.10
C LEU A 57 -17.37 6.31 1.95
N LEU A 58 -17.30 7.50 1.34
CA LEU A 58 -16.03 8.12 0.96
C LEU A 58 -15.49 9.05 2.06
N THR A 59 -16.35 9.86 2.67
CA THR A 59 -15.92 10.95 3.55
C THR A 59 -16.36 10.80 5.00
N ALA A 60 -17.11 9.74 5.33
CA ALA A 60 -17.70 9.54 6.66
C ALA A 60 -18.56 10.73 7.15
N GLY A 61 -19.26 11.38 6.23
CA GLY A 61 -20.07 12.59 6.46
C GLY A 61 -19.29 13.90 6.41
N LEU A 62 -17.97 13.89 6.26
CA LEU A 62 -17.13 15.09 6.31
C LEU A 62 -17.27 16.00 5.06
N GLY A 63 -17.53 15.41 3.90
CA GLY A 63 -17.45 16.06 2.60
C GLY A 63 -16.02 16.50 2.24
N LYS A 64 -15.85 17.09 1.04
CA LYS A 64 -14.57 17.70 0.63
C LYS A 64 -14.05 18.70 1.66
N THR A 65 -14.95 19.45 2.28
CA THR A 65 -14.60 20.54 3.20
C THR A 65 -14.06 19.99 4.51
N GLY A 66 -14.70 18.99 5.10
CA GLY A 66 -14.23 18.36 6.34
C GLY A 66 -12.95 17.56 6.14
N LEU A 67 -12.73 16.94 4.98
CA LEU A 67 -11.46 16.29 4.65
C LEU A 67 -10.31 17.30 4.49
N ALA A 68 -10.58 18.49 3.94
CA ALA A 68 -9.58 19.56 3.80
C ALA A 68 -9.13 20.13 5.15
N SER A 69 -9.99 20.12 6.16
CA SER A 69 -9.70 20.63 7.51
C SER A 69 -8.42 20.00 8.07
N ALA A 70 -7.50 20.86 8.53
CA ALA A 70 -6.31 20.43 9.27
C ALA A 70 -6.64 19.95 10.69
N THR A 71 -7.80 20.35 11.23
CA THR A 71 -8.33 19.85 12.50
C THR A 71 -8.99 18.50 12.28
N ALA A 72 -8.49 17.48 12.96
CA ALA A 72 -9.05 16.13 12.93
C ALA A 72 -10.47 16.11 13.51
N PRO A 73 -11.36 15.21 13.04
CA PRO A 73 -12.68 15.02 13.64
C PRO A 73 -12.53 14.58 15.09
N GLY A 74 -13.25 15.26 15.99
CA GLY A 74 -13.23 15.00 17.43
C GLY A 74 -14.13 13.86 17.87
N PHE A 75 -14.06 13.54 19.16
CA PHE A 75 -14.88 12.53 19.82
C PHE A 75 -15.79 13.18 20.86
N ALA A 76 -17.04 12.72 20.95
CA ALA A 76 -17.97 13.14 22.00
C ALA A 76 -17.45 12.72 23.39
N ASN A 77 -16.83 11.54 23.49
CA ASN A 77 -16.11 11.09 24.66
C ASN A 77 -14.71 10.57 24.29
N PRO A 78 -13.65 11.37 24.46
CA PRO A 78 -12.28 10.99 24.10
C PRO A 78 -11.72 9.76 24.83
N SER A 79 -12.27 9.41 26.00
CA SER A 79 -11.85 8.21 26.75
C SER A 79 -12.46 6.92 26.22
N ARG A 80 -13.59 7.03 25.48
CA ARG A 80 -14.33 5.91 24.91
C ARG A 80 -14.97 6.30 23.58
N PRO A 81 -14.17 6.52 22.52
CA PRO A 81 -14.71 6.84 21.20
C PRO A 81 -15.57 5.68 20.67
N SER A 82 -16.64 6.02 19.97
CA SER A 82 -17.47 5.03 19.29
C SER A 82 -16.80 4.52 18.01
N ALA A 83 -17.20 3.32 17.56
CA ALA A 83 -16.75 2.75 16.29
C ALA A 83 -16.97 3.70 15.09
N ALA A 84 -18.08 4.45 15.07
CA ALA A 84 -18.40 5.39 13.99
C ALA A 84 -17.46 6.60 14.00
N GLU A 85 -17.13 7.13 15.18
CA GLU A 85 -16.16 8.23 15.32
C GLU A 85 -14.74 7.78 14.93
N LEU A 86 -14.35 6.56 15.29
CA LEU A 86 -13.07 5.97 14.91
C LEU A 86 -12.96 5.71 13.40
N ARG A 87 -14.03 5.22 12.77
CA ARG A 87 -14.14 5.11 11.31
C ARG A 87 -13.98 6.47 10.63
N ARG A 88 -14.66 7.51 11.13
CA ARG A 88 -14.55 8.88 10.59
C ARG A 88 -13.13 9.42 10.69
N LEU A 89 -12.47 9.23 11.84
CA LEU A 89 -11.07 9.61 12.00
C LEU A 89 -10.16 8.81 11.06
N ALA A 90 -10.38 7.49 10.92
CA ALA A 90 -9.61 6.65 10.01
C ALA A 90 -9.72 7.11 8.56
N ILE A 91 -10.93 7.44 8.09
CA ILE A 91 -11.17 7.95 6.74
C ILE A 91 -10.48 9.31 6.55
N TRP A 92 -10.65 10.25 7.49
CA TRP A 92 -9.98 11.55 7.44
C TRP A 92 -8.45 11.43 7.38
N SER A 93 -7.86 10.62 8.27
CA SER A 93 -6.41 10.45 8.36
C SER A 93 -5.84 9.76 7.12
N ASN A 94 -6.49 8.69 6.62
CA ASN A 94 -5.95 7.95 5.48
C ASN A 94 -6.15 8.68 4.15
N TYR A 95 -7.25 9.42 3.99
CA TYR A 95 -7.45 10.25 2.81
C TYR A 95 -6.32 11.27 2.67
N ARG A 96 -6.05 12.03 3.73
CA ARG A 96 -5.04 13.10 3.79
C ARG A 96 -3.60 12.62 3.70
N ALA A 97 -3.36 11.33 3.88
CA ALA A 97 -2.00 10.79 3.97
C ALA A 97 -1.41 10.33 2.63
N LEU A 98 -2.19 10.35 1.55
CA LEU A 98 -1.75 9.91 0.22
C LEU A 98 -1.83 10.99 -0.86
N VAL A 99 -2.41 12.15 -0.57
CA VAL A 99 -2.62 13.22 -1.56
C VAL A 99 -2.24 14.56 -0.99
N ASP A 100 -1.87 15.50 -1.85
CA ASP A 100 -1.71 16.91 -1.47
C ASP A 100 -3.11 17.49 -1.15
N MET A 101 -3.30 17.91 0.09
CA MET A 101 -4.58 18.46 0.59
C MET A 101 -4.69 19.97 0.44
N SER A 102 -3.68 20.64 -0.11
CA SER A 102 -3.67 22.09 -0.28
C SER A 102 -4.43 22.51 -1.54
N ALA A 103 -5.20 23.59 -1.44
CA ALA A 103 -5.95 24.14 -2.57
C ALA A 103 -5.01 24.56 -3.72
N ASN A 104 -3.90 25.23 -3.37
CA ASN A 104 -2.85 25.59 -4.33
C ASN A 104 -2.18 24.36 -4.93
N GLY A 105 -2.04 23.28 -4.17
CA GLY A 105 -1.53 21.99 -4.63
C GLY A 105 -2.43 21.29 -5.64
N GLY A 106 -3.76 21.50 -5.57
CA GLY A 106 -4.69 20.94 -6.56
C GLY A 106 -5.92 20.27 -5.97
N TYR A 107 -5.98 20.10 -4.64
CA TYR A 107 -7.15 19.57 -3.97
C TYR A 107 -8.39 20.44 -4.24
N GLY A 108 -9.48 19.78 -4.60
CA GLY A 108 -10.74 20.40 -5.01
C GLY A 108 -10.79 20.83 -6.48
N ARG A 109 -9.68 20.73 -7.24
CA ARG A 109 -9.60 21.13 -8.65
C ARG A 109 -9.17 19.99 -9.58
N PHE A 110 -8.17 19.22 -9.18
CA PHE A 110 -7.63 18.08 -9.95
C PHE A 110 -8.01 16.73 -9.34
N TRP A 111 -8.18 16.69 -8.02
CA TRP A 111 -8.67 15.55 -7.25
C TRP A 111 -9.45 16.09 -6.05
N GLY A 112 -10.16 15.21 -5.34
CA GLY A 112 -11.01 15.59 -4.21
C GLY A 112 -12.44 15.11 -4.42
N PRO A 113 -13.23 14.87 -3.37
CA PRO A 113 -14.57 14.26 -3.49
C PRO A 113 -15.51 14.99 -4.46
N ASN A 114 -15.32 16.31 -4.61
CA ASN A 114 -16.12 17.18 -5.48
C ASN A 114 -15.77 17.08 -6.98
N VAL A 115 -14.59 16.58 -7.32
CA VAL A 115 -14.10 16.47 -8.70
C VAL A 115 -14.61 15.17 -9.31
N ASP A 116 -15.40 15.23 -10.38
CA ASP A 116 -15.89 14.04 -11.06
C ASP A 116 -14.79 13.26 -11.79
N VAL A 117 -15.15 12.09 -12.32
CA VAL A 117 -14.22 11.17 -12.99
C VAL A 117 -13.63 11.74 -14.29
N ASP A 118 -14.21 12.81 -14.82
CA ASP A 118 -13.74 13.53 -16.00
C ASP A 118 -12.92 14.79 -15.63
N GLY A 119 -12.77 15.08 -14.33
CA GLY A 119 -11.93 16.14 -13.80
C GLY A 119 -12.66 17.47 -13.54
N ASN A 120 -14.00 17.49 -13.52
CA ASN A 120 -14.77 18.72 -13.31
C ASN A 120 -15.30 18.83 -11.88
N ASP A 121 -15.35 20.04 -11.31
CA ASP A 121 -15.96 20.29 -9.99
C ASP A 121 -17.49 20.31 -10.07
N THR A 122 -18.12 19.13 -10.00
CA THR A 122 -19.57 18.96 -10.22
C THR A 122 -20.28 18.20 -9.10
N LEU A 123 -19.55 17.60 -8.15
CA LEU A 123 -20.12 16.69 -7.15
C LEU A 123 -20.38 17.34 -5.78
N GLY A 124 -20.25 18.66 -5.66
CA GLY A 124 -20.54 19.39 -4.42
C GLY A 124 -19.62 18.96 -3.26
N GLU A 125 -20.17 18.40 -2.19
CA GLU A 125 -19.37 17.84 -1.07
C GLU A 125 -18.84 16.43 -1.36
N GLY A 126 -19.27 15.78 -2.44
CA GLY A 126 -18.75 14.48 -2.88
C GLY A 126 -19.09 13.30 -1.96
N ARG A 127 -20.16 13.39 -1.17
CA ARG A 127 -20.63 12.31 -0.31
C ARG A 127 -21.30 11.20 -1.12
N ILE A 128 -21.01 9.94 -0.78
CA ILE A 128 -21.50 8.77 -1.53
C ILE A 128 -22.27 7.83 -0.59
N ALA A 129 -23.59 7.74 -0.74
CA ALA A 129 -24.43 6.78 -0.02
C ALA A 129 -24.12 5.33 -0.44
N GLY A 130 -24.45 4.36 0.42
CA GLY A 130 -24.34 2.94 0.08
C GLY A 130 -24.13 2.04 1.29
N THR A 131 -23.49 0.89 1.08
CA THR A 131 -23.37 -0.16 2.11
C THR A 131 -21.93 -0.63 2.28
N GLU A 132 -21.52 -0.84 3.53
CA GLU A 132 -20.26 -1.47 3.92
C GLU A 132 -20.47 -2.87 4.45
N TYR A 133 -19.61 -3.80 4.02
CA TYR A 133 -19.50 -5.17 4.53
C TYR A 133 -18.10 -5.35 5.13
N LEU A 134 -18.01 -5.62 6.42
CA LEU A 134 -16.75 -5.70 7.18
C LEU A 134 -16.60 -7.09 7.82
N ALA A 135 -15.44 -7.71 7.63
CA ALA A 135 -15.13 -9.02 8.23
C ALA A 135 -13.62 -9.23 8.38
N TYR A 136 -13.23 -10.29 9.10
CA TYR A 136 -11.85 -10.79 9.07
C TYR A 136 -11.68 -11.89 8.02
N SER A 137 -10.54 -11.87 7.33
CA SER A 137 -9.97 -13.07 6.72
C SER A 137 -8.99 -13.72 7.70
N ASP A 138 -9.28 -14.94 8.11
CA ASP A 138 -8.51 -15.71 9.08
C ASP A 138 -8.70 -17.23 8.86
N ASP A 139 -7.76 -18.04 9.34
CA ASP A 139 -7.84 -19.51 9.26
C ASP A 139 -8.57 -20.16 10.46
N GLY A 140 -9.25 -19.34 11.26
CA GLY A 140 -9.94 -19.74 12.49
C GLY A 140 -9.04 -19.70 13.73
N SER A 141 -7.75 -19.39 13.59
CA SER A 141 -6.81 -19.24 14.72
C SER A 141 -6.98 -17.92 15.47
N GLY A 142 -7.51 -16.88 14.82
CA GLY A 142 -7.53 -15.50 15.30
C GLY A 142 -6.15 -14.82 15.25
N ARG A 143 -5.15 -15.42 14.59
CA ARG A 143 -3.78 -14.89 14.54
C ARG A 143 -3.53 -14.03 13.30
N ARG A 144 -4.20 -14.29 12.17
CA ARG A 144 -4.06 -13.50 10.94
C ARG A 144 -4.92 -12.25 11.02
N ASN A 145 -6.23 -12.45 11.26
CA ASN A 145 -7.26 -11.42 11.37
C ASN A 145 -7.05 -10.26 10.39
N VAL A 146 -6.90 -10.55 9.11
CA VAL A 146 -6.78 -9.52 8.08
C VAL A 146 -8.13 -8.84 7.93
N THR A 147 -8.19 -7.52 8.07
CA THR A 147 -9.45 -6.79 7.88
C THR A 147 -9.81 -6.74 6.40
N LEU A 148 -11.01 -7.19 6.05
CA LEU A 148 -11.62 -7.05 4.72
C LEU A 148 -12.80 -6.07 4.81
N LEU A 149 -12.91 -5.16 3.84
CA LEU A 149 -14.05 -4.26 3.72
C LEU A 149 -14.49 -4.19 2.26
N VAL A 150 -15.79 -4.29 2.01
CA VAL A 150 -16.38 -4.00 0.70
C VAL A 150 -17.33 -2.83 0.85
N GLN A 151 -17.14 -1.81 0.02
CA GLN A 151 -18.08 -0.69 -0.13
C GLN A 151 -18.86 -0.86 -1.43
N VAL A 152 -20.19 -0.84 -1.37
CA VAL A 152 -21.07 -0.86 -2.54
C VAL A 152 -21.86 0.45 -2.58
N PRO A 153 -21.60 1.36 -3.54
CA PRO A 153 -22.32 2.62 -3.62
C PRO A 153 -23.79 2.38 -3.98
N ALA A 154 -24.70 3.24 -3.49
CA ALA A 154 -26.13 3.15 -3.79
C ALA A 154 -26.43 3.28 -5.30
N GLY A 155 -25.54 3.94 -6.05
CA GLY A 155 -25.61 4.06 -7.51
C GLY A 155 -24.97 2.89 -8.30
N PHE A 156 -24.61 1.77 -7.65
CA PHE A 156 -24.05 0.61 -8.33
C PHE A 156 -25.02 0.05 -9.39
N ASP A 157 -24.53 -0.21 -10.60
CA ASP A 157 -25.31 -0.79 -11.69
C ASP A 157 -25.11 -2.32 -11.77
N PRO A 158 -26.09 -3.14 -11.36
CA PRO A 158 -25.98 -4.59 -11.42
C PRO A 158 -26.02 -5.17 -12.85
N SER A 159 -26.32 -4.36 -13.86
CA SER A 159 -26.24 -4.77 -15.27
C SER A 159 -24.86 -4.51 -15.89
N GLN A 160 -24.06 -3.64 -15.27
CA GLN A 160 -22.69 -3.29 -15.68
C GLN A 160 -21.75 -3.35 -14.47
N PRO A 161 -21.62 -4.52 -13.80
CA PRO A 161 -20.90 -4.60 -12.55
C PRO A 161 -19.41 -4.29 -12.72
N CYS A 162 -18.83 -3.61 -11.74
CA CYS A 162 -17.40 -3.41 -11.65
C CYS A 162 -16.90 -3.47 -10.20
N ILE A 163 -15.67 -3.95 -10.03
CA ILE A 163 -14.94 -3.96 -8.76
C ILE A 163 -13.61 -3.22 -8.96
N VAL A 164 -13.24 -2.41 -7.97
CA VAL A 164 -11.90 -1.82 -7.87
C VAL A 164 -11.30 -2.29 -6.55
N THR A 165 -10.09 -2.85 -6.56
CA THR A 165 -9.40 -3.08 -5.29
C THR A 165 -8.84 -1.78 -4.74
N ALA A 166 -8.74 -1.69 -3.43
CA ALA A 166 -8.07 -0.60 -2.74
C ALA A 166 -7.31 -1.18 -1.54
N THR A 167 -6.40 -2.12 -1.83
CA THR A 167 -5.52 -2.70 -0.82
C THR A 167 -4.70 -1.60 -0.16
N SER A 168 -4.63 -1.61 1.16
CA SER A 168 -4.02 -0.55 1.97
C SER A 168 -2.55 -0.26 1.62
N SER A 169 -2.20 1.02 1.52
CA SER A 169 -0.82 1.49 1.38
C SER A 169 -0.07 1.47 2.73
N GLY A 170 1.26 1.33 2.71
CA GLY A 170 2.07 1.27 3.93
C GLY A 170 1.64 0.13 4.85
N SER A 171 1.43 0.41 6.15
CA SER A 171 0.87 -0.56 7.11
C SER A 171 -0.47 -0.07 7.68
N ARG A 172 -1.16 0.80 6.93
CA ARG A 172 -2.38 1.45 7.36
C ARG A 172 -3.51 0.44 7.57
N GLY A 173 -4.56 0.88 8.27
CA GLY A 173 -5.80 0.11 8.38
C GLY A 173 -6.52 -0.07 7.04
N VAL A 174 -7.70 -0.69 7.07
CA VAL A 174 -8.45 -1.09 5.87
C VAL A 174 -8.80 0.07 4.92
N TYR A 175 -8.96 1.30 5.44
CA TYR A 175 -9.21 2.50 4.64
C TYR A 175 -7.96 3.12 4.00
N GLY A 176 -6.80 2.44 4.10
CA GLY A 176 -5.48 2.99 3.77
C GLY A 176 -5.23 3.33 2.30
N ALA A 177 -6.19 3.09 1.40
CA ALA A 177 -6.12 3.48 -0.01
C ALA A 177 -7.39 4.21 -0.49
N ILE A 178 -8.14 4.81 0.44
CA ILE A 178 -9.43 5.45 0.15
C ILE A 178 -9.32 6.63 -0.83
N SER A 179 -8.29 7.48 -0.72
CA SER A 179 -8.07 8.59 -1.68
C SER A 179 -7.42 8.13 -2.99
N ALA A 180 -6.65 7.04 -2.97
CA ALA A 180 -5.93 6.56 -4.16
C ALA A 180 -6.85 5.88 -5.17
N ALA A 181 -7.34 4.67 -4.84
CA ALA A 181 -8.18 3.88 -5.74
C ALA A 181 -9.66 3.87 -5.31
N GLY A 182 -9.93 4.01 -4.01
CA GLY A 182 -11.29 3.89 -3.46
C GLY A 182 -12.23 4.98 -3.95
N GLU A 183 -11.80 6.23 -3.89
CA GLU A 183 -12.54 7.39 -4.38
C GLU A 183 -12.92 7.25 -5.85
N TRP A 184 -11.96 6.90 -6.70
CA TRP A 184 -12.19 6.71 -8.12
C TRP A 184 -13.22 5.60 -8.36
N GLY A 185 -13.08 4.46 -7.68
CA GLY A 185 -14.01 3.34 -7.79
C GLY A 185 -15.43 3.72 -7.38
N LEU A 186 -15.59 4.39 -6.23
CA LEU A 186 -16.90 4.82 -5.75
C LEU A 186 -17.56 5.85 -6.70
N LYS A 187 -16.80 6.82 -7.21
CA LYS A 187 -17.31 7.81 -8.20
C LYS A 187 -17.66 7.18 -9.54
N ARG A 188 -17.02 6.06 -9.90
CA ARG A 188 -17.37 5.24 -11.08
C ARG A 188 -18.59 4.34 -10.84
N GLY A 189 -19.16 4.32 -9.63
CA GLY A 189 -20.26 3.43 -9.27
C GLY A 189 -19.83 1.97 -9.09
N CYS A 190 -18.52 1.70 -8.93
CA CYS A 190 -18.01 0.36 -8.69
C CYS A 190 -18.07 0.00 -7.21
N ALA A 191 -18.20 -1.30 -6.93
CA ALA A 191 -17.89 -1.81 -5.61
C ALA A 191 -16.37 -1.68 -5.37
N VAL A 192 -15.97 -1.32 -4.15
CA VAL A 192 -14.56 -1.20 -3.79
C VAL A 192 -14.19 -2.26 -2.75
N ALA A 193 -13.20 -3.08 -3.08
CA ALA A 193 -12.70 -4.17 -2.25
C ALA A 193 -11.39 -3.75 -1.55
N TYR A 194 -11.48 -3.48 -0.26
CA TYR A 194 -10.36 -3.07 0.59
C TYR A 194 -9.85 -4.23 1.44
N ASN A 195 -8.57 -4.17 1.80
CA ASN A 195 -7.99 -4.99 2.86
C ASN A 195 -6.77 -4.31 3.48
N ASP A 196 -6.43 -4.68 4.72
CA ASP A 196 -5.25 -4.20 5.45
C ASP A 196 -3.97 -5.02 5.19
N LYS A 197 -4.06 -6.01 4.28
CA LYS A 197 -3.00 -6.91 3.80
C LYS A 197 -2.18 -7.57 4.94
N GLY A 198 -2.82 -7.79 6.09
CA GLY A 198 -2.21 -8.41 7.27
C GLY A 198 -1.20 -7.55 8.02
N GLY A 199 -0.90 -6.34 7.52
CA GLY A 199 -0.13 -5.33 8.24
C GLY A 199 -1.04 -4.66 9.26
N GLY A 200 -2.00 -3.87 8.78
CA GLY A 200 -3.00 -3.18 9.58
C GLY A 200 -2.48 -2.28 10.69
N ASN A 201 -3.36 -1.44 11.21
CA ASN A 201 -3.04 -0.56 12.34
C ASN A 201 -3.45 -1.19 13.68
N GLY A 202 -3.14 -2.48 13.84
CA GLY A 202 -3.39 -3.23 15.07
C GLY A 202 -2.30 -2.96 16.10
N ALA A 203 -2.68 -2.37 17.23
CA ALA A 203 -1.79 -2.04 18.33
C ALA A 203 -2.16 -2.82 19.60
N HIS A 204 -1.14 -3.20 20.36
CA HIS A 204 -1.27 -3.81 21.69
C HIS A 204 -0.44 -3.00 22.69
N GLU A 205 -1.11 -2.31 23.61
CA GLU A 205 -0.49 -1.66 24.77
C GLU A 205 -0.12 -2.73 25.80
N LEU A 206 1.18 -3.03 25.89
CA LEU A 206 1.68 -4.17 26.65
C LEU A 206 1.49 -4.02 28.15
N GLY A 207 1.56 -2.79 28.66
CA GLY A 207 1.45 -2.50 30.09
C GLY A 207 0.05 -2.75 30.68
N SER A 208 -0.99 -2.47 29.89
CA SER A 208 -2.40 -2.62 30.30
C SER A 208 -3.09 -3.82 29.66
N ASP A 209 -2.40 -4.56 28.79
CA ASP A 209 -2.95 -5.64 27.97
C ASP A 209 -4.17 -5.19 27.14
N THR A 210 -4.12 -3.95 26.62
CA THR A 210 -5.21 -3.32 25.85
C THR A 210 -4.92 -3.38 24.36
N ILE A 211 -5.91 -3.80 23.57
CA ILE A 211 -5.83 -3.94 22.10
C ILE A 211 -6.95 -3.16 21.41
N THR A 212 -6.85 -3.05 20.08
CA THR A 212 -7.95 -2.59 19.21
C THR A 212 -8.70 -3.77 18.58
N LEU A 213 -10.03 -3.64 18.44
CA LEU A 213 -10.88 -4.56 17.67
C LEU A 213 -10.97 -4.11 16.20
N ILE A 214 -11.73 -4.86 15.38
CA ILE A 214 -11.88 -4.63 13.93
C ILE A 214 -12.40 -3.21 13.59
N ASP A 215 -13.19 -2.62 14.49
CA ASP A 215 -13.76 -1.28 14.36
C ASP A 215 -13.03 -0.21 15.19
N GLY A 216 -11.86 -0.57 15.72
CA GLY A 216 -10.98 0.29 16.49
C GLY A 216 -11.33 0.44 17.97
N THR A 217 -12.48 -0.08 18.41
CA THR A 217 -12.85 -0.02 19.83
C THR A 217 -11.86 -0.82 20.68
N LEU A 218 -11.68 -0.40 21.94
CA LEU A 218 -10.70 -1.00 22.84
C LEU A 218 -11.27 -2.17 23.61
N ALA A 219 -10.44 -3.20 23.81
CA ALA A 219 -10.72 -4.33 24.68
C ALA A 219 -9.45 -4.81 25.37
N ASN A 220 -9.59 -5.53 26.49
CA ASN A 220 -8.50 -6.31 27.04
C ASN A 220 -8.21 -7.52 26.12
N ALA A 221 -6.92 -7.85 25.93
CA ALA A 221 -6.49 -8.85 24.97
C ALA A 221 -6.99 -10.27 25.30
N VAL A 222 -6.99 -10.65 26.58
CA VAL A 222 -7.49 -11.96 27.02
C VAL A 222 -8.99 -12.10 26.75
N LEU A 223 -9.77 -11.05 27.07
CA LEU A 223 -11.22 -11.05 26.85
C LEU A 223 -11.59 -11.02 25.36
N ALA A 224 -10.82 -10.30 24.54
CA ALA A 224 -11.05 -10.22 23.10
C ALA A 224 -10.79 -11.57 22.40
N GLY A 225 -9.80 -12.33 22.86
CA GLY A 225 -9.42 -13.62 22.28
C GLY A 225 -9.24 -13.51 20.76
N LYS A 226 -10.00 -14.32 20.00
CA LYS A 226 -9.94 -14.34 18.52
C LYS A 226 -10.51 -13.09 17.84
N ALA A 227 -11.21 -12.21 18.57
CA ALA A 227 -11.73 -10.96 18.01
C ALA A 227 -10.70 -9.83 17.95
N SER A 228 -9.55 -9.99 18.64
CA SER A 228 -8.46 -9.01 18.64
C SER A 228 -7.94 -8.75 17.23
N LEU A 229 -7.80 -7.49 16.82
CA LEU A 229 -7.14 -7.18 15.55
C LEU A 229 -5.68 -7.67 15.55
N PHE A 230 -5.05 -7.58 16.71
CA PHE A 230 -3.72 -8.09 16.98
C PHE A 230 -3.44 -8.17 18.48
N THR A 231 -2.99 -9.35 18.92
CA THR A 231 -2.39 -9.55 20.25
C THR A 231 -0.99 -10.12 20.07
N ALA A 232 0.01 -9.50 20.70
CA ALA A 232 1.36 -10.04 20.73
C ALA A 232 1.36 -11.43 21.41
N ASN A 233 1.90 -12.44 20.74
CA ASN A 233 1.96 -13.80 21.28
C ASN A 233 3.09 -13.90 22.33
N VAL A 234 2.75 -13.47 23.55
CA VAL A 234 3.60 -13.38 24.74
C VAL A 234 2.77 -13.90 25.93
N SER A 235 3.36 -14.77 26.76
CA SER A 235 2.65 -15.26 27.95
C SER A 235 2.52 -14.16 29.01
N SER A 236 1.53 -14.25 29.90
CA SER A 236 1.31 -13.24 30.96
C SER A 236 2.52 -13.04 31.88
N GLY A 237 3.23 -14.12 32.24
CA GLY A 237 4.44 -14.05 33.08
C GLY A 237 5.63 -13.40 32.36
N GLU A 238 5.78 -13.67 31.06
CA GLU A 238 6.81 -13.03 30.24
C GLU A 238 6.49 -11.55 30.01
N LEU A 239 5.23 -11.22 29.76
CA LEU A 239 4.75 -9.85 29.61
C LEU A 239 4.98 -9.03 30.87
N ALA A 240 4.70 -9.59 32.05
CA ALA A 240 4.97 -8.93 33.34
C ALA A 240 6.47 -8.66 33.54
N THR A 241 7.33 -9.63 33.19
CA THR A 241 8.79 -9.49 33.26
C THR A 241 9.28 -8.41 32.31
N PHE A 242 8.77 -8.41 31.07
CA PHE A 242 9.12 -7.43 30.06
C PHE A 242 8.69 -6.02 30.48
N ASN A 243 7.46 -5.84 30.96
CA ASN A 243 6.94 -4.54 31.39
C ASN A 243 7.70 -3.96 32.59
N ALA A 244 8.23 -4.81 33.48
CA ALA A 244 9.07 -4.36 34.59
C ALA A 244 10.41 -3.78 34.10
N GLN A 245 10.94 -4.27 32.98
CA GLN A 245 12.21 -3.81 32.39
C GLN A 245 11.99 -2.67 31.38
N PHE A 246 10.91 -2.75 30.60
CA PHE A 246 10.57 -1.86 29.49
C PHE A 246 9.11 -1.40 29.64
N PRO A 247 8.82 -0.42 30.53
CA PRO A 247 7.49 0.12 30.69
C PRO A 247 7.04 0.94 29.47
N ASN A 248 5.73 1.19 29.36
CA ASN A 248 5.11 2.02 28.31
C ASN A 248 5.37 1.53 26.88
N ARG A 249 5.40 0.20 26.69
CA ARG A 249 5.68 -0.42 25.40
C ARG A 249 4.43 -0.82 24.65
N TYR A 250 4.55 -0.78 23.32
CA TYR A 250 3.51 -1.12 22.39
C TYR A 250 4.02 -2.14 21.38
N ALA A 251 3.19 -3.12 21.05
CA ALA A 251 3.42 -3.98 19.90
C ALA A 251 2.50 -3.56 18.74
N PHE A 252 3.03 -3.60 17.51
CA PHE A 252 2.25 -3.39 16.30
C PHE A 252 2.19 -4.67 15.47
N LYS A 253 1.04 -4.94 14.86
CA LYS A 253 0.75 -6.16 14.12
C LYS A 253 1.77 -6.46 13.03
N HIS A 254 2.09 -5.49 12.18
CA HIS A 254 3.04 -5.70 11.08
C HIS A 254 4.42 -6.14 11.60
N ALA A 255 4.95 -5.45 12.62
CA ALA A 255 6.26 -5.79 13.18
C ALA A 255 6.24 -7.10 13.99
N HIS A 256 5.23 -7.31 14.85
CA HIS A 256 5.32 -8.26 15.97
C HIS A 256 4.31 -9.41 15.92
N SER A 257 3.59 -9.58 14.81
CA SER A 257 2.70 -10.74 14.59
C SER A 257 3.44 -12.08 14.49
N GLN A 258 4.77 -12.05 14.33
CA GLN A 258 5.61 -13.21 13.99
C GLN A 258 5.18 -13.86 12.66
N GLN A 259 4.53 -13.08 11.81
CA GLN A 259 4.17 -13.43 10.44
C GLN A 259 5.02 -12.61 9.47
N ASN A 260 5.07 -13.06 8.22
CA ASN A 260 5.59 -12.29 7.10
C ASN A 260 4.39 -11.88 6.22
N PRO A 261 3.60 -10.85 6.59
CA PRO A 261 2.35 -10.55 5.91
C PRO A 261 2.55 -10.24 4.42
N GLU A 262 3.71 -9.74 4.03
CA GLU A 262 4.04 -9.42 2.63
C GLU A 262 3.97 -10.63 1.70
N GLN A 263 4.30 -11.83 2.17
CA GLN A 263 4.23 -13.06 1.36
C GLN A 263 2.78 -13.37 0.92
N ASP A 264 1.79 -12.81 1.62
CA ASP A 264 0.38 -13.13 1.50
C ASP A 264 -0.44 -12.01 0.86
N TRP A 265 0.18 -10.86 0.53
CA TRP A 265 -0.51 -9.67 0.01
C TRP A 265 -1.36 -9.94 -1.23
N GLY A 266 -0.82 -10.71 -2.19
CA GLY A 266 -1.55 -11.09 -3.41
C GLY A 266 -2.79 -11.94 -3.11
N ARG A 267 -2.63 -12.99 -2.30
CA ARG A 267 -3.72 -13.88 -1.89
C ARG A 267 -4.81 -13.13 -1.16
N VAL A 268 -4.44 -12.26 -0.21
CA VAL A 268 -5.41 -11.48 0.56
C VAL A 268 -6.16 -10.46 -0.32
N THR A 269 -5.48 -9.87 -1.30
CA THR A 269 -6.15 -8.99 -2.27
C THR A 269 -7.16 -9.76 -3.13
N LEU A 270 -6.84 -11.00 -3.53
CA LEU A 270 -7.80 -11.89 -4.21
C LEU A 270 -8.99 -12.24 -3.30
N GLN A 271 -8.73 -12.54 -2.02
CA GLN A 271 -9.80 -12.78 -1.04
C GLN A 271 -10.72 -11.57 -0.87
N ALA A 272 -10.20 -10.34 -0.92
CA ALA A 272 -11.03 -9.13 -0.90
C ALA A 272 -11.94 -9.04 -2.14
N VAL A 273 -11.44 -9.42 -3.32
CA VAL A 273 -12.27 -9.52 -4.54
C VAL A 273 -13.33 -10.61 -4.38
N GLU A 274 -12.97 -11.81 -3.93
CA GLU A 274 -13.92 -12.90 -3.67
C GLU A 274 -15.02 -12.48 -2.68
N PHE A 275 -14.65 -11.74 -1.63
CA PHE A 275 -15.59 -11.19 -0.67
C PHE A 275 -16.51 -10.12 -1.29
N ALA A 276 -16.02 -9.32 -2.23
CA ALA A 276 -16.85 -8.37 -2.99
C ALA A 276 -17.85 -9.08 -3.91
N TYR A 277 -17.45 -10.17 -4.57
CA TYR A 277 -18.39 -11.00 -5.34
C TYR A 277 -19.49 -11.57 -4.45
N TRP A 278 -19.15 -12.05 -3.25
CA TRP A 278 -20.15 -12.49 -2.27
C TRP A 278 -21.11 -11.37 -1.88
N ALA A 279 -20.59 -10.19 -1.52
CA ALA A 279 -21.41 -9.05 -1.10
C ALA A 279 -22.36 -8.56 -2.22
N LEU A 280 -21.88 -8.55 -3.47
CA LEU A 280 -22.69 -8.19 -4.63
C LEU A 280 -23.77 -9.22 -4.95
N ASN A 281 -23.47 -10.52 -4.79
CA ASN A 281 -24.49 -11.56 -4.91
C ASN A 281 -25.52 -11.46 -3.77
N GLU A 282 -25.08 -11.16 -2.56
CA GLU A 282 -25.98 -10.94 -1.42
C GLU A 282 -26.93 -9.77 -1.65
N GLN A 283 -26.47 -8.71 -2.32
CA GLN A 283 -27.28 -7.53 -2.56
C GLN A 283 -28.16 -7.61 -3.83
N PHE A 284 -27.70 -8.30 -4.88
CA PHE A 284 -28.32 -8.20 -6.21
C PHE A 284 -28.73 -9.54 -6.84
N ALA A 285 -28.41 -10.68 -6.23
CA ALA A 285 -28.86 -11.97 -6.73
C ALA A 285 -30.30 -12.27 -6.27
N PRO A 286 -31.10 -12.98 -7.09
CA PRO A 286 -32.43 -13.40 -6.69
C PRO A 286 -32.38 -14.35 -5.49
N LEU A 287 -33.46 -14.36 -4.71
CA LEU A 287 -33.62 -15.35 -3.65
C LEU A 287 -33.93 -16.73 -4.23
N ILE A 288 -33.27 -17.73 -3.67
CA ILE A 288 -33.51 -19.16 -3.81
C ILE A 288 -34.31 -19.61 -2.59
N ASP A 289 -35.37 -20.38 -2.83
CA ASP A 289 -36.30 -20.89 -1.83
C ASP A 289 -36.89 -19.81 -0.89
N GLY A 290 -36.96 -18.57 -1.40
CA GLY A 290 -37.48 -17.40 -0.68
C GLY A 290 -36.65 -16.95 0.53
N LYS A 291 -35.42 -17.47 0.72
CA LYS A 291 -34.61 -17.19 1.92
C LYS A 291 -33.13 -16.93 1.65
N ARG A 292 -32.51 -17.60 0.69
CA ARG A 292 -31.06 -17.56 0.46
C ARG A 292 -30.78 -16.80 -0.82
N HIS A 293 -29.78 -15.94 -0.88
CA HIS A 293 -29.38 -15.35 -2.16
C HIS A 293 -28.73 -16.40 -3.07
N GLY A 294 -29.04 -16.36 -4.35
CA GLY A 294 -28.39 -17.17 -5.38
C GLY A 294 -27.06 -16.56 -5.84
N VAL A 295 -26.45 -17.17 -6.86
CA VAL A 295 -25.26 -16.63 -7.51
C VAL A 295 -25.66 -15.92 -8.82
N ARG A 296 -25.50 -14.59 -8.86
CA ARG A 296 -25.66 -13.76 -10.07
C ARG A 296 -24.35 -13.55 -10.80
N TYR A 297 -23.26 -13.34 -10.06
CA TYR A 297 -21.91 -13.09 -10.59
C TYR A 297 -20.95 -14.19 -10.17
N ARG A 298 -20.23 -14.75 -11.14
CA ARG A 298 -19.18 -15.76 -11.00
C ARG A 298 -17.82 -15.18 -11.39
N PRO A 299 -16.70 -15.79 -10.97
CA PRO A 299 -15.38 -15.34 -11.38
C PRO A 299 -15.27 -15.11 -12.89
N GLY A 300 -14.87 -13.89 -13.27
CA GLY A 300 -14.77 -13.43 -14.66
C GLY A 300 -15.98 -12.62 -15.17
N ASP A 301 -17.11 -12.64 -14.47
CA ASP A 301 -18.32 -11.92 -14.89
C ASP A 301 -18.25 -10.40 -14.62
N ILE A 302 -17.45 -9.99 -13.61
CA ILE A 302 -17.33 -8.58 -13.21
C ILE A 302 -16.03 -8.00 -13.76
N THR A 303 -16.11 -6.79 -14.33
CA THR A 303 -14.91 -6.02 -14.69
C THR A 303 -14.18 -5.61 -13.40
N THR A 304 -13.07 -6.28 -13.08
CA THR A 304 -12.29 -6.01 -11.87
C THR A 304 -10.97 -5.34 -12.22
N ILE A 305 -10.72 -4.13 -11.69
CA ILE A 305 -9.42 -3.47 -11.77
C ILE A 305 -8.72 -3.63 -10.42
N ALA A 306 -7.61 -4.37 -10.40
CA ALA A 306 -6.74 -4.41 -9.24
C ALA A 306 -5.91 -3.12 -9.21
N ALA A 307 -6.22 -2.23 -8.28
CA ALA A 307 -5.56 -0.94 -8.12
C ALA A 307 -5.18 -0.64 -6.68
N SER A 308 -4.14 0.18 -6.52
CA SER A 308 -3.72 0.90 -5.30
C SER A 308 -2.32 1.52 -5.55
N VAL A 309 -1.69 2.05 -4.51
CA VAL A 309 -0.34 2.67 -4.55
C VAL A 309 0.59 2.04 -3.53
N SER A 310 1.91 2.24 -3.68
CA SER A 310 2.92 1.78 -2.72
C SER A 310 2.81 0.27 -2.44
N ASN A 311 2.82 -0.17 -1.18
CA ASN A 311 2.59 -1.57 -0.82
C ASN A 311 1.28 -2.16 -1.37
N GLY A 312 0.22 -1.35 -1.45
CA GLY A 312 -1.06 -1.77 -2.01
C GLY A 312 -0.94 -2.03 -3.51
N GLY A 313 -0.13 -1.24 -4.23
CA GLY A 313 0.21 -1.49 -5.63
C GLY A 313 1.00 -2.79 -5.81
N GLY A 314 1.97 -3.06 -4.94
CA GLY A 314 2.67 -4.35 -4.90
C GLY A 314 1.74 -5.53 -4.66
N ALA A 315 0.79 -5.38 -3.74
CA ALA A 315 -0.24 -6.38 -3.46
C ALA A 315 -1.15 -6.64 -4.67
N ALA A 316 -1.56 -5.59 -5.39
CA ALA A 316 -2.36 -5.70 -6.61
C ALA A 316 -1.61 -6.43 -7.75
N LEU A 317 -0.32 -6.13 -7.95
CA LEU A 317 0.52 -6.87 -8.90
C LEU A 317 0.62 -8.36 -8.50
N ALA A 318 0.95 -8.65 -7.23
CA ALA A 318 1.04 -10.02 -6.74
C ALA A 318 -0.30 -10.78 -6.88
N ALA A 319 -1.43 -10.11 -6.65
CA ALA A 319 -2.76 -10.69 -6.82
C ALA A 319 -3.02 -11.07 -8.29
N ALA A 320 -2.67 -10.19 -9.23
CA ALA A 320 -2.85 -10.44 -10.65
C ALA A 320 -1.97 -11.59 -11.17
N GLU A 321 -0.75 -11.74 -10.62
CA GLU A 321 0.14 -12.88 -10.90
C GLU A 321 -0.43 -14.20 -10.35
N GLN A 322 -1.04 -14.16 -9.16
CA GLN A 322 -1.61 -15.34 -8.48
C GLN A 322 -3.02 -15.70 -8.95
N ASP A 323 -3.70 -14.82 -9.70
CA ASP A 323 -5.08 -15.00 -10.14
C ASP A 323 -5.22 -16.08 -11.22
N THR A 324 -5.44 -17.32 -10.80
CA THR A 324 -5.69 -18.47 -11.68
C THR A 324 -7.17 -18.66 -12.01
N ARG A 325 -8.06 -17.95 -11.31
CA ARG A 325 -9.52 -18.11 -11.41
C ARG A 325 -10.20 -16.97 -12.17
N LYS A 326 -9.41 -16.02 -12.69
CA LYS A 326 -9.86 -14.86 -13.49
C LYS A 326 -10.75 -13.90 -12.69
N TRP A 327 -10.40 -13.67 -11.43
CA TRP A 327 -11.05 -12.67 -10.60
C TRP A 327 -10.70 -11.24 -11.02
N ILE A 328 -9.51 -11.02 -11.58
CA ILE A 328 -8.95 -9.71 -11.94
C ILE A 328 -8.89 -9.59 -13.47
N THR A 329 -9.46 -8.50 -13.99
CA THR A 329 -9.45 -8.18 -15.43
C THR A 329 -8.22 -7.37 -15.83
N ALA A 330 -7.82 -6.39 -15.01
CA ALA A 330 -6.73 -5.46 -15.31
C ALA A 330 -6.04 -4.94 -14.04
N VAL A 331 -4.88 -4.29 -14.22
CA VAL A 331 -4.09 -3.72 -13.11
C VAL A 331 -3.77 -2.26 -13.35
N VAL A 332 -3.91 -1.40 -12.34
CA VAL A 332 -3.43 -0.01 -12.38
C VAL A 332 -2.81 0.35 -11.04
N VAL A 333 -1.50 0.57 -10.99
CA VAL A 333 -0.80 0.81 -9.72
C VAL A 333 0.14 2.00 -9.79
N GLY A 334 0.20 2.76 -8.69
CA GLY A 334 1.13 3.87 -8.50
C GLY A 334 2.28 3.48 -7.57
N GLU A 335 3.51 3.80 -7.94
CA GLU A 335 4.73 3.69 -7.13
C GLU A 335 4.81 2.38 -6.32
N PRO A 336 4.61 1.20 -6.96
CA PRO A 336 4.43 -0.04 -6.22
C PRO A 336 5.71 -0.43 -5.47
N GLN A 337 5.60 -0.68 -4.16
CA GLN A 337 6.65 -1.43 -3.45
C GLN A 337 6.50 -2.88 -3.90
N VAL A 338 7.46 -3.35 -4.71
CA VAL A 338 7.48 -4.73 -5.20
C VAL A 338 8.90 -5.29 -5.19
N ASN A 339 9.03 -6.50 -4.65
CA ASN A 339 10.28 -7.26 -4.66
C ASN A 339 10.27 -8.23 -5.85
N VAL A 340 11.15 -8.06 -6.83
CA VAL A 340 11.10 -8.83 -8.09
C VAL A 340 12.13 -9.95 -8.09
N ARG A 341 11.75 -11.16 -8.49
CA ARG A 341 12.69 -12.24 -8.82
C ARG A 341 13.21 -11.99 -10.24
N LEU A 342 14.41 -11.42 -10.32
CA LEU A 342 15.04 -11.09 -11.59
C LEU A 342 15.71 -12.31 -12.23
N ALA A 343 15.47 -12.50 -13.52
CA ALA A 343 16.24 -13.40 -14.35
C ALA A 343 17.64 -12.81 -14.63
N PRO A 344 18.67 -13.64 -14.86
CA PRO A 344 20.04 -13.15 -15.09
C PRO A 344 20.21 -12.21 -16.30
N ASN A 345 19.30 -12.28 -17.28
CA ASN A 345 19.30 -11.44 -18.48
C ASN A 345 18.42 -10.18 -18.36
N ALA A 346 17.83 -9.91 -17.19
CA ALA A 346 17.12 -8.66 -16.96
C ALA A 346 18.13 -7.50 -16.90
N VAL A 347 17.80 -6.37 -17.55
CA VAL A 347 18.67 -5.18 -17.63
C VAL A 347 17.81 -3.93 -17.47
N VAL A 348 18.26 -3.01 -16.61
CA VAL A 348 17.70 -1.65 -16.51
C VAL A 348 18.71 -0.66 -17.05
N ARG A 349 18.27 0.21 -17.96
CA ARG A 349 19.06 1.29 -18.56
C ARG A 349 18.36 2.64 -18.39
N GLN A 350 19.17 3.69 -18.36
CA GLN A 350 18.72 5.07 -18.46
C GLN A 350 19.58 5.80 -19.49
N GLY A 351 18.94 6.38 -20.51
CA GLY A 351 19.62 7.05 -21.62
C GLY A 351 20.58 6.14 -22.39
N GLY A 352 20.27 4.84 -22.50
CA GLY A 352 21.13 3.86 -23.15
C GLY A 352 22.23 3.26 -22.27
N ALA A 353 22.49 3.82 -21.08
CA ALA A 353 23.51 3.33 -20.16
C ALA A 353 22.91 2.39 -19.11
N PRO A 354 23.53 1.24 -18.79
CA PRO A 354 23.13 0.42 -17.65
C PRO A 354 23.15 1.20 -16.34
N VAL A 355 22.12 1.04 -15.52
CA VAL A 355 22.11 1.60 -14.16
C VAL A 355 23.04 0.78 -13.26
N PRO A 356 23.69 1.40 -12.25
CA PRO A 356 24.69 0.71 -11.43
C PRO A 356 24.12 -0.43 -10.59
N SER A 357 22.84 -0.36 -10.23
CA SER A 357 22.18 -1.35 -9.37
C SER A 357 20.65 -1.25 -9.52
N PHE A 358 19.98 -2.39 -9.58
CA PHE A 358 18.52 -2.50 -9.73
C PHE A 358 18.00 -3.80 -9.11
N GLY A 359 16.69 -3.89 -8.87
CA GLY A 359 16.02 -5.07 -8.29
C GLY A 359 16.45 -5.54 -6.89
N ARG A 360 17.08 -4.66 -6.10
CA ARG A 360 17.37 -4.92 -4.69
C ARG A 360 16.07 -4.95 -3.89
N PRO A 361 15.88 -5.88 -2.95
CA PRO A 361 14.65 -5.94 -2.17
C PRO A 361 14.57 -4.82 -1.14
N LEU A 362 13.37 -4.52 -0.64
CA LEU A 362 13.12 -3.50 0.39
C LEU A 362 14.03 -3.65 1.62
N ALA A 363 14.24 -4.88 2.09
CA ALA A 363 15.18 -5.20 3.16
C ALA A 363 16.59 -4.63 2.93
N ASP A 364 17.07 -4.68 1.68
CA ASP A 364 18.40 -4.21 1.32
C ASP A 364 18.44 -2.67 1.33
N TYR A 365 17.64 -2.04 0.46
CA TYR A 365 17.77 -0.60 0.24
C TYR A 365 17.26 0.22 1.44
N ALA A 366 16.25 -0.23 2.19
CA ALA A 366 15.79 0.50 3.38
C ALA A 366 16.80 0.44 4.54
N THR A 367 17.43 -0.71 4.79
CA THR A 367 18.47 -0.81 5.83
C THR A 367 19.74 -0.06 5.44
N PHE A 368 20.08 -0.05 4.14
CA PHE A 368 21.20 0.71 3.62
C PHE A 368 20.97 2.22 3.70
N ALA A 369 19.80 2.69 3.29
CA ALA A 369 19.40 4.09 3.42
C ALA A 369 19.36 4.55 4.89
N ASN A 370 18.80 3.74 5.79
CA ASN A 370 18.78 4.07 7.22
C ASN A 370 20.19 4.26 7.82
N LEU A 371 21.19 3.57 7.24
CA LEU A 371 22.57 3.69 7.66
C LEU A 371 23.24 4.96 7.11
N LEU A 372 23.07 5.24 5.81
CA LEU A 372 23.83 6.26 5.08
C LEU A 372 23.14 7.62 4.94
N GLN A 373 21.81 7.69 4.88
CA GLN A 373 21.07 8.93 4.62
C GLN A 373 21.43 10.07 5.58
N PRO A 374 21.60 9.88 6.91
CA PRO A 374 21.96 11.00 7.77
C PRO A 374 23.34 11.57 7.42
N CYS A 375 24.30 10.74 7.01
CA CYS A 375 25.60 11.24 6.59
C CYS A 375 25.53 11.90 5.20
N ALA A 376 24.86 11.27 4.23
CA ALA A 376 24.66 11.85 2.90
C ALA A 376 24.00 13.23 2.97
N ALA A 377 23.02 13.40 3.86
CA ALA A 377 22.31 14.66 4.12
C ALA A 377 23.19 15.80 4.67
N ALA A 378 24.45 15.53 5.06
CA ALA A 378 25.41 16.56 5.44
C ALA A 378 26.19 17.14 4.23
N SER A 379 26.03 16.55 3.05
CA SER A 379 26.72 16.99 1.83
C SER A 379 26.26 18.39 1.44
N ALA A 380 27.20 19.27 1.09
CA ALA A 380 26.90 20.61 0.63
C ALA A 380 25.98 20.63 -0.61
N THR A 381 26.03 19.58 -1.44
CA THR A 381 25.14 19.41 -2.60
C THR A 381 23.66 19.26 -2.22
N LEU A 382 23.38 18.83 -0.98
CA LEU A 382 22.03 18.62 -0.46
C LEU A 382 21.57 19.74 0.48
N ALA A 383 22.31 20.84 0.60
CA ALA A 383 21.96 21.96 1.49
C ALA A 383 20.58 22.57 1.20
N GLY A 384 20.07 22.41 -0.03
CA GLY A 384 18.74 22.86 -0.45
C GLY A 384 17.60 21.85 -0.23
N ALA A 385 17.85 20.74 0.47
CA ALA A 385 16.84 19.73 0.77
C ALA A 385 15.72 20.33 1.65
N PRO A 386 14.44 20.02 1.38
CA PRO A 386 13.35 20.47 2.23
C PRO A 386 13.52 19.99 3.67
N TYR A 387 13.26 20.87 4.63
CA TYR A 387 13.38 20.54 6.05
C TYR A 387 12.11 19.85 6.55
N LEU A 388 12.18 18.54 6.76
CA LEU A 388 11.07 17.73 7.28
C LEU A 388 11.50 16.99 8.55
N SER A 389 11.93 17.75 9.57
CA SER A 389 12.36 17.20 10.86
C SER A 389 11.51 17.77 12.00
N GLY A 390 11.15 16.90 12.95
CA GLY A 390 10.56 17.32 14.22
C GLY A 390 11.61 17.81 15.24
N LEU A 391 12.90 17.78 14.91
CA LEU A 391 13.99 18.23 15.78
C LEU A 391 14.44 19.65 15.40
N PRO A 392 15.10 20.40 16.30
CA PRO A 392 15.77 21.65 15.94
C PRO A 392 16.87 21.43 14.89
N SER A 393 17.09 22.43 14.03
CA SER A 393 18.07 22.33 12.94
C SER A 393 19.49 22.05 13.44
N GLY A 394 19.92 22.70 14.51
CA GLY A 394 21.23 22.45 15.13
C GLY A 394 21.40 21.01 15.63
N VAL A 395 20.35 20.42 16.22
CA VAL A 395 20.36 19.02 16.67
C VAL A 395 20.44 18.08 15.46
N THR A 396 19.64 18.33 14.43
CA THR A 396 19.67 17.55 13.19
C THR A 396 21.06 17.59 12.56
N GLN A 397 21.71 18.75 12.47
CA GLN A 397 23.06 18.86 11.91
C GLN A 397 24.12 18.14 12.75
N SER A 398 24.03 18.22 14.08
CA SER A 398 24.92 17.46 14.98
C SER A 398 24.80 15.94 14.78
N ILE A 399 23.57 15.43 14.62
CA ILE A 399 23.33 14.01 14.32
C ILE A 399 24.00 13.60 13.01
N ARG A 400 23.83 14.40 11.95
CA ARG A 400 24.42 14.12 10.63
C ARG A 400 25.95 14.09 10.69
N ALA A 401 26.55 15.09 11.33
CA ALA A 401 28.00 15.17 11.51
C ALA A 401 28.55 13.96 12.28
N GLN A 402 27.89 13.62 13.39
CA GLN A 402 28.31 12.50 14.20
C GLN A 402 28.08 11.15 13.51
N ARG A 403 27.00 11.00 12.73
CA ARG A 403 26.78 9.80 11.91
C ARG A 403 27.88 9.62 10.87
N CYS A 404 28.32 10.68 10.19
CA CYS A 404 29.45 10.60 9.26
C CYS A 404 30.74 10.15 9.96
N ALA A 405 31.06 10.76 11.10
CA ALA A 405 32.25 10.39 11.88
C ALA A 405 32.21 8.93 12.34
N THR A 406 31.06 8.45 12.83
CA THR A 406 30.89 7.05 13.24
C THR A 406 31.01 6.08 12.05
N LEU A 407 30.40 6.40 10.89
CA LEU A 407 30.52 5.59 9.68
C LEU A 407 31.97 5.51 9.19
N ALA A 408 32.70 6.64 9.21
CA ALA A 408 34.09 6.70 8.79
C ALA A 408 35.00 5.89 9.73
N ALA A 409 34.79 6.02 11.05
CA ALA A 409 35.50 5.21 12.05
C ALA A 409 35.22 3.70 11.90
N ALA A 410 34.02 3.33 11.42
CA ALA A 410 33.65 1.95 11.10
C ALA A 410 34.14 1.49 9.71
N GLY A 411 34.81 2.34 8.93
CA GLY A 411 35.27 2.02 7.58
C GLY A 411 34.14 1.87 6.55
N LEU A 412 32.95 2.38 6.84
CA LEU A 412 31.77 2.29 5.98
C LEU A 412 31.64 3.46 5.00
N VAL A 413 32.29 4.59 5.30
CA VAL A 413 32.45 5.71 4.37
C VAL A 413 33.90 6.20 4.40
N ALA A 414 34.38 6.71 3.27
CA ALA A 414 35.72 7.28 3.13
C ALA A 414 35.71 8.81 3.34
N GLY A 415 36.87 9.37 3.73
CA GLY A 415 37.06 10.81 3.86
C GLY A 415 37.63 11.25 5.21
N ALA A 416 38.43 12.31 5.18
CA ALA A 416 39.11 12.86 6.36
C ALA A 416 38.27 13.91 7.11
N ASP A 417 37.21 14.42 6.48
CA ASP A 417 36.35 15.47 7.02
C ASP A 417 34.86 15.19 6.71
N LEU A 418 33.98 15.98 7.33
CA LEU A 418 32.53 15.82 7.18
C LEU A 418 32.06 15.83 5.72
N GLN A 419 32.60 16.74 4.89
CA GLN A 419 32.11 16.91 3.53
C GLN A 419 32.55 15.77 2.62
N SER A 420 33.80 15.29 2.75
CA SER A 420 34.28 14.11 2.04
C SER A 420 33.53 12.84 2.45
N GLN A 421 33.23 12.68 3.75
CA GLN A 421 32.42 11.56 4.26
C GLN A 421 30.98 11.60 3.75
N ALA A 422 30.35 12.78 3.75
CA ALA A 422 29.00 12.95 3.25
C ALA A 422 28.89 12.73 1.74
N ALA A 423 29.88 13.21 0.98
CA ALA A 423 29.96 12.97 -0.46
C ALA A 423 30.12 11.47 -0.78
N ASP A 424 30.95 10.75 -0.02
CA ASP A 424 31.08 9.30 -0.18
C ASP A 424 29.79 8.55 0.18
N ALA A 425 29.12 8.93 1.27
CA ALA A 425 27.82 8.35 1.62
C ALA A 425 26.76 8.55 0.52
N LEU A 426 26.71 9.74 -0.10
CA LEU A 426 25.81 10.02 -1.22
C LEU A 426 26.20 9.20 -2.47
N ALA A 427 27.48 9.14 -2.81
CA ALA A 427 27.97 8.33 -3.94
C ALA A 427 27.66 6.84 -3.76
N GLN A 428 27.72 6.32 -2.53
CA GLN A 428 27.32 4.96 -2.21
C GLN A 428 25.82 4.72 -2.39
N LEU A 429 24.95 5.68 -2.06
CA LEU A 429 23.52 5.61 -2.35
C LEU A 429 23.27 5.55 -3.88
N HIS A 430 23.97 6.37 -4.66
CA HIS A 430 23.90 6.30 -6.13
C HIS A 430 24.36 4.95 -6.67
N ALA A 431 25.49 4.44 -6.18
CA ALA A 431 25.99 3.12 -6.54
C ALA A 431 25.01 2.00 -6.15
N ALA A 432 24.25 2.19 -5.08
CA ALA A 432 23.21 1.26 -4.65
C ALA A 432 21.95 1.31 -5.54
N GLY A 433 21.76 2.34 -6.36
CA GLY A 433 20.67 2.46 -7.34
C GLY A 433 19.68 3.59 -7.09
N TYR A 434 19.94 4.46 -6.09
CA TYR A 434 19.21 5.71 -5.92
C TYR A 434 19.55 6.67 -7.06
N LEU A 435 18.54 7.38 -7.58
CA LEU A 435 18.72 8.33 -8.67
C LEU A 435 19.12 9.71 -8.14
N ALA A 436 19.91 10.45 -8.91
CA ALA A 436 20.21 11.85 -8.63
C ALA A 436 18.95 12.72 -8.50
N ASP A 437 17.89 12.39 -9.25
CA ASP A 437 16.56 13.02 -9.14
C ASP A 437 15.96 12.94 -7.72
N SER A 438 16.44 12.02 -6.87
CA SER A 438 15.97 11.78 -5.51
C SER A 438 16.89 12.35 -4.41
N ASP A 439 17.97 13.04 -4.79
CA ASP A 439 19.03 13.48 -3.88
C ASP A 439 18.54 14.38 -2.76
N LEU A 440 17.71 15.37 -3.10
CA LEU A 440 17.15 16.29 -2.12
C LEU A 440 16.11 15.63 -1.20
N LEU A 441 15.73 14.37 -1.45
CA LEU A 441 14.83 13.60 -0.59
C LEU A 441 15.56 12.72 0.41
N GLN A 442 16.88 12.51 0.28
CA GLN A 442 17.64 11.69 1.23
C GLN A 442 17.55 12.22 2.67
N ALA A 443 17.61 13.55 2.85
CA ALA A 443 17.43 14.19 4.15
C ALA A 443 16.01 14.01 4.72
N PRO A 444 14.93 14.49 4.05
CA PRO A 444 13.59 14.40 4.62
C PRO A 444 13.07 12.96 4.79
N MET A 445 13.53 11.98 4.00
CA MET A 445 13.13 10.58 4.20
C MET A 445 13.62 10.00 5.54
N TRP A 446 14.81 10.41 6.00
CA TRP A 446 15.30 10.02 7.31
C TRP A 446 14.75 10.92 8.42
N ASP A 447 14.72 12.24 8.21
CA ASP A 447 14.32 13.23 9.22
C ASP A 447 12.84 13.10 9.63
N SER A 448 11.97 12.72 8.68
CA SER A 448 10.56 12.39 8.92
C SER A 448 10.36 11.06 9.65
N GLN A 449 11.43 10.30 9.85
CA GLN A 449 11.49 8.94 10.37
C GLN A 449 10.88 7.86 9.46
N ALA A 450 10.54 8.15 8.20
CA ALA A 450 9.98 7.15 7.28
C ALA A 450 10.93 5.94 7.08
N ILE A 451 12.19 6.21 6.71
CA ILE A 451 13.19 5.16 6.47
C ILE A 451 13.56 4.37 7.73
N PRO A 452 13.91 4.96 8.89
CA PRO A 452 14.22 4.18 10.09
C PRO A 452 13.02 3.34 10.56
N ALA A 453 11.80 3.87 10.51
CA ALA A 453 10.59 3.17 10.90
C ALA A 453 10.31 1.95 10.00
N ILE A 454 10.47 2.10 8.68
CA ILE A 454 10.36 1.00 7.71
C ILE A 454 11.44 -0.04 7.97
N ALA A 455 12.70 0.37 8.12
CA ALA A 455 13.81 -0.56 8.35
C ALA A 455 13.57 -1.43 9.59
N VAL A 456 13.11 -0.85 10.71
CA VAL A 456 12.81 -1.59 11.94
C VAL A 456 11.59 -2.48 11.79
N THR A 457 10.49 -1.96 11.24
CA THR A 457 9.23 -2.70 11.12
C THR A 457 9.37 -3.92 10.20
N TYR A 458 9.97 -3.73 9.03
CA TYR A 458 10.17 -4.82 8.08
C TYR A 458 11.25 -5.78 8.52
N ALA A 459 12.31 -5.34 9.22
CA ALA A 459 13.25 -6.27 9.81
C ALA A 459 12.55 -7.23 10.78
N ASN A 460 11.74 -6.71 11.71
CA ASN A 460 10.96 -7.54 12.63
C ASN A 460 10.02 -8.50 11.89
N ALA A 461 9.33 -8.04 10.83
CA ALA A 461 8.45 -8.89 10.04
C ALA A 461 9.22 -10.01 9.30
N TYR A 462 10.33 -9.67 8.62
CA TYR A 462 11.15 -10.63 7.88
C TYR A 462 11.93 -11.59 8.78
N THR A 463 12.27 -11.21 10.02
CA THR A 463 12.86 -12.13 11.00
C THR A 463 11.79 -12.84 11.84
N ARG A 464 10.51 -12.46 11.68
CA ARG A 464 9.37 -12.92 12.48
C ARG A 464 9.62 -12.77 13.98
N SER A 465 10.24 -11.66 14.36
CA SER A 465 10.63 -11.38 15.74
C SER A 465 9.43 -11.12 16.65
N ARG A 466 9.61 -11.43 17.93
CA ARG A 466 8.66 -11.11 19.00
C ARG A 466 8.91 -9.67 19.45
N VAL A 467 7.87 -9.03 19.98
CA VAL A 467 8.04 -7.68 20.59
C VAL A 467 9.04 -7.69 21.75
N VAL A 468 9.11 -8.78 22.50
CA VAL A 468 10.01 -8.91 23.65
C VAL A 468 11.48 -9.10 23.27
N ASP A 469 11.77 -9.41 22.01
CA ASP A 469 13.14 -9.63 21.54
C ASP A 469 13.89 -8.30 21.41
N ASN A 470 13.17 -7.17 21.33
CA ASN A 470 13.71 -5.83 21.07
C ASN A 470 14.76 -5.88 19.94
N LEU A 471 14.37 -6.37 18.74
CA LEU A 471 15.30 -6.65 17.66
C LEU A 471 16.22 -5.45 17.37
N CYS A 472 17.54 -5.70 17.35
CA CYS A 472 18.57 -4.66 17.22
C CYS A 472 18.43 -3.52 18.24
N ASN A 473 17.91 -3.85 19.42
CA ASN A 473 17.70 -2.98 20.56
C ASN A 473 16.67 -1.85 20.31
N PHE A 474 15.85 -1.99 19.28
CA PHE A 474 14.72 -1.10 19.02
C PHE A 474 13.43 -1.61 19.68
N SER A 475 12.56 -0.67 20.05
CA SER A 475 11.21 -0.94 20.54
C SER A 475 10.26 0.22 20.20
N PHE A 476 8.97 0.07 20.51
CA PHE A 476 7.98 1.14 20.33
C PHE A 476 7.41 1.57 21.69
N ALA A 477 7.44 2.87 21.96
CA ALA A 477 7.02 3.41 23.25
C ALA A 477 6.50 4.84 23.13
N THR A 478 5.71 5.28 24.10
CA THR A 478 5.46 6.71 24.30
C THR A 478 6.70 7.36 24.91
N THR A 479 6.98 8.61 24.52
CA THR A 479 8.15 9.36 24.99
C THR A 479 7.75 10.75 25.46
N SER A 480 8.55 11.30 26.38
CA SER A 480 8.43 12.71 26.79
C SER A 480 8.87 13.62 25.66
N ALA A 481 8.04 14.60 25.30
CA ALA A 481 8.33 15.55 24.22
C ALA A 481 9.62 16.36 24.44
N GLY A 482 10.01 16.61 25.71
CA GLY A 482 11.19 17.41 26.05
C GLY A 482 12.50 16.63 25.96
N SER A 483 12.54 15.40 26.46
CA SER A 483 13.78 14.60 26.55
C SER A 483 13.88 13.48 25.53
N GLY A 484 12.77 13.12 24.87
CA GLY A 484 12.66 11.91 24.06
C GLY A 484 12.72 10.61 24.88
N ALA A 485 12.93 10.67 26.19
CA ALA A 485 12.97 9.48 27.04
C ALA A 485 11.61 8.81 27.11
N VAL A 486 11.60 7.49 27.19
CA VAL A 486 10.37 6.71 27.44
C VAL A 486 9.67 7.26 28.68
N ALA A 487 8.39 7.55 28.54
CA ALA A 487 7.56 8.09 29.61
C ALA A 487 6.10 7.66 29.41
N PRO A 488 5.30 7.57 30.49
CA PRO A 488 3.86 7.38 30.35
C PRO A 488 3.26 8.56 29.57
N PRO A 489 2.27 8.30 28.69
CA PRO A 489 1.65 9.36 27.92
C PRO A 489 0.69 10.20 28.78
N ALA A 490 0.55 11.48 28.46
CA ALA A 490 -0.44 12.35 29.13
C ALA A 490 -1.89 11.93 28.84
N ALA A 491 -2.14 11.39 27.64
CA ALA A 491 -3.39 10.75 27.25
C ALA A 491 -3.04 9.46 26.51
N SER A 492 -3.76 8.36 26.79
CA SER A 492 -3.47 7.08 26.13
C SER A 492 -3.60 7.21 24.61
N PRO A 493 -2.58 6.81 23.82
CA PRO A 493 -2.68 6.81 22.38
C PRO A 493 -3.71 5.78 21.89
N MET A 494 -4.06 4.76 22.69
CA MET A 494 -4.92 3.67 22.26
C MET A 494 -6.32 4.15 21.85
N THR A 495 -6.85 5.21 22.47
CA THR A 495 -8.22 5.68 22.18
C THR A 495 -8.38 6.23 20.77
N SER A 496 -7.31 6.67 20.11
CA SER A 496 -7.33 7.18 18.73
C SER A 496 -6.44 6.39 17.77
N VAL A 497 -5.61 5.46 18.27
CA VAL A 497 -4.55 4.83 17.46
C VAL A 497 -5.11 4.18 16.20
N PHE A 498 -6.26 3.51 16.27
CA PHE A 498 -6.90 2.90 15.10
C PHE A 498 -7.12 3.88 13.95
N GLY A 499 -7.66 5.06 14.26
CA GLY A 499 -8.01 6.08 13.26
C GLY A 499 -6.84 6.97 12.85
N ALA A 500 -6.05 7.44 13.82
CA ALA A 500 -4.95 8.37 13.56
C ALA A 500 -3.65 7.68 13.12
N GLY A 501 -3.49 6.40 13.43
CA GLY A 501 -2.26 5.67 13.21
C GLY A 501 -2.08 5.16 11.77
N ASN A 502 -0.84 4.79 11.44
CA ASN A 502 -0.46 4.28 10.12
C ASN A 502 0.15 2.85 10.17
N GLY A 503 0.15 2.22 11.35
CA GLY A 503 0.72 0.89 11.60
C GLY A 503 2.26 0.79 11.60
N VAL A 504 2.98 1.91 11.43
CA VAL A 504 4.46 1.98 11.44
C VAL A 504 4.91 3.11 12.37
N PRO A 505 5.26 2.82 13.64
CA PRO A 505 5.75 3.85 14.55
C PRO A 505 7.02 4.54 14.02
N PRO A 506 7.14 5.88 14.10
CA PRO A 506 6.34 6.76 14.95
C PRO A 506 4.93 7.05 14.42
N THR A 507 3.94 6.92 15.29
CA THR A 507 2.53 7.17 14.97
C THR A 507 1.70 7.41 16.23
N ASN A 508 0.79 8.38 16.18
CA ASN A 508 -0.15 8.69 17.27
C ASN A 508 0.51 8.79 18.68
N GLY A 509 1.68 9.43 18.78
CA GLY A 509 2.41 9.59 20.06
C GLY A 509 3.21 8.36 20.51
N ILE A 510 3.14 7.24 19.79
CA ILE A 510 4.02 6.07 19.97
C ILE A 510 5.20 6.23 19.02
N ASN A 511 6.41 6.22 19.55
CA ASN A 511 7.64 6.55 18.82
C ASN A 511 8.56 5.33 18.66
N LEU A 512 9.48 5.43 17.68
CA LEU A 512 10.59 4.49 17.55
C LEU A 512 11.66 4.82 18.60
N VAL A 513 11.95 3.84 19.47
CA VAL A 513 12.82 3.99 20.62
C VAL A 513 14.00 3.04 20.50
N PHE A 514 15.19 3.52 20.88
CA PHE A 514 16.37 2.68 21.06
C PHE A 514 16.65 2.51 22.56
N ASN A 515 16.83 1.27 23.00
CA ASN A 515 16.86 0.91 24.41
C ASN A 515 18.27 1.09 25.00
N THR A 516 18.66 2.32 25.37
CA THR A 516 19.96 2.60 26.03
C THR A 516 19.84 2.62 27.56
N GLY A 517 20.95 2.42 28.28
CA GLY A 517 20.95 2.31 29.75
C GLY A 517 20.74 3.64 30.51
N ALA A 518 19.99 3.56 31.62
CA ALA A 518 19.55 4.56 32.61
C ALA A 518 18.10 5.08 32.45
N ALA A 519 17.62 5.31 31.23
CA ALA A 519 16.19 5.49 30.95
C ALA A 519 15.80 4.33 30.03
N THR A 520 14.78 3.55 30.38
CA THR A 520 14.38 2.28 29.71
C THR A 520 14.23 2.36 28.18
N GLY A 521 14.35 3.53 27.56
CA GLY A 521 14.75 3.80 26.19
C GLY A 521 14.65 5.31 25.90
N VAL A 522 15.15 5.76 24.76
CA VAL A 522 14.98 7.14 24.24
C VAL A 522 14.58 7.08 22.76
N ASP A 523 13.84 8.07 22.26
CA ASP A 523 13.67 8.32 20.81
C ASP A 523 15.00 8.04 20.09
N HIS A 524 14.96 7.17 19.08
CA HIS A 524 16.18 6.62 18.49
C HIS A 524 17.12 7.70 17.93
N ARG A 525 16.60 8.86 17.55
CA ARG A 525 17.39 9.97 17.01
C ARG A 525 18.22 10.66 18.10
N LEU A 526 17.77 10.58 19.35
CA LEU A 526 18.37 11.23 20.51
C LEU A 526 19.08 10.25 21.45
N ALA A 527 18.89 8.94 21.27
CA ALA A 527 19.40 7.92 22.18
C ALA A 527 20.93 7.84 22.24
N THR A 528 21.60 8.16 21.13
CA THR A 528 23.06 8.32 21.04
C THR A 528 23.37 9.51 20.13
N PRO A 529 24.57 10.13 20.24
CA PRO A 529 24.96 11.25 19.39
C PRO A 529 24.87 10.97 17.88
N ASP A 530 25.05 9.71 17.46
CA ASP A 530 24.94 9.26 16.07
C ASP A 530 23.54 8.72 15.71
N ALA A 531 22.50 8.99 16.51
CA ALA A 531 21.13 8.53 16.28
C ALA A 531 20.97 7.01 16.16
N SER A 532 21.45 6.29 17.17
CA SER A 532 21.35 4.83 17.29
C SER A 532 22.05 4.07 16.15
N PHE A 533 23.27 4.48 15.79
CA PHE A 533 24.04 3.82 14.73
C PHE A 533 24.18 2.31 14.95
N ALA A 534 24.46 1.87 16.18
CA ALA A 534 24.60 0.46 16.50
C ALA A 534 23.34 -0.36 16.12
N GLY A 535 22.15 0.18 16.36
CA GLY A 535 20.89 -0.44 15.94
C GLY A 535 20.75 -0.48 14.41
N ALA A 536 21.02 0.64 13.73
CA ALA A 536 20.95 0.72 12.27
C ALA A 536 21.94 -0.27 11.60
N LEU A 537 23.15 -0.37 12.13
CA LEU A 537 24.17 -1.32 11.66
C LEU A 537 23.74 -2.77 11.90
N CYS A 538 23.18 -3.08 13.08
CA CYS A 538 22.62 -4.40 13.36
C CYS A 538 21.56 -4.80 12.32
N LEU A 539 20.60 -3.91 12.02
CA LEU A 539 19.58 -4.17 11.00
C LEU A 539 20.20 -4.44 9.62
N ARG A 540 21.24 -3.67 9.25
CA ARG A 540 21.98 -3.89 8.00
C ARG A 540 22.67 -5.25 7.97
N GLN A 541 23.28 -5.66 9.09
CA GLN A 541 23.98 -6.93 9.22
C GLN A 541 23.03 -8.13 9.19
N LEU A 542 21.80 -8.00 9.73
CA LEU A 542 20.79 -9.07 9.62
C LEU A 542 20.55 -9.45 8.16
N TRP A 543 20.41 -8.45 7.29
CA TRP A 543 20.27 -8.66 5.85
C TRP A 543 21.59 -9.13 5.22
N ALA A 544 22.66 -8.34 5.35
CA ALA A 544 23.91 -8.56 4.62
C ALA A 544 24.62 -9.87 4.98
N ASN A 545 24.49 -10.33 6.22
CA ASN A 545 25.10 -11.57 6.71
C ASN A 545 24.12 -12.75 6.71
N GLY A 546 22.89 -12.55 6.24
CA GLY A 546 21.87 -13.59 6.15
C GLY A 546 21.45 -14.21 7.48
N GLN A 547 21.19 -13.38 8.48
CA GLN A 547 20.85 -13.82 9.84
C GLN A 547 19.34 -13.98 10.03
N LEU A 548 18.95 -14.76 11.05
CA LEU A 548 17.55 -14.96 11.48
C LEU A 548 16.58 -15.32 10.35
N ASN A 549 17.07 -16.08 9.35
CA ASN A 549 16.33 -16.50 8.17
C ASN A 549 15.73 -15.36 7.33
N MET A 550 16.23 -14.12 7.52
CA MET A 550 15.76 -12.94 6.81
C MET A 550 15.83 -13.11 5.28
N PRO A 551 16.91 -13.65 4.67
CA PRO A 551 16.96 -13.87 3.22
C PRO A 551 15.86 -14.79 2.69
N ALA A 552 15.54 -15.88 3.39
CA ALA A 552 14.50 -16.80 2.94
C ALA A 552 13.11 -16.16 3.04
N ASN A 553 12.84 -15.40 4.10
CA ASN A 553 11.58 -14.66 4.23
C ASN A 553 11.45 -13.55 3.18
N VAL A 554 12.55 -12.89 2.80
CA VAL A 554 12.55 -11.92 1.68
C VAL A 554 12.41 -12.61 0.33
N ASP A 555 12.99 -13.80 0.13
CA ASP A 555 12.80 -14.57 -1.10
C ASP A 555 11.34 -15.02 -1.28
N ALA A 556 10.66 -15.35 -0.18
CA ALA A 556 9.25 -15.75 -0.17
C ALA A 556 8.28 -14.65 -0.59
N VAL A 557 8.69 -13.38 -0.58
CA VAL A 557 7.85 -12.25 -1.02
C VAL A 557 8.10 -11.83 -2.46
N ARG A 558 9.09 -12.44 -3.15
CA ARG A 558 9.43 -12.04 -4.50
C ARG A 558 8.38 -12.48 -5.52
N VAL A 559 7.99 -11.57 -6.39
CA VAL A 559 7.08 -11.82 -7.52
C VAL A 559 7.85 -12.09 -8.81
N ASN A 560 7.19 -12.67 -9.81
CA ASN A 560 7.82 -13.10 -11.06
C ASN A 560 7.48 -12.19 -12.25
N ALA A 561 6.69 -11.13 -12.02
CA ALA A 561 6.23 -10.20 -13.05
C ALA A 561 5.44 -10.86 -14.19
N ASN A 562 4.68 -11.93 -13.90
CA ASN A 562 3.83 -12.62 -14.88
C ASN A 562 2.35 -12.28 -14.64
N LEU A 563 1.87 -11.21 -15.28
CA LEU A 563 0.50 -10.72 -15.18
C LEU A 563 -0.53 -11.59 -15.93
N GLN A 564 -0.07 -12.69 -16.54
CA GLN A 564 -0.86 -13.60 -17.35
C GLN A 564 -1.51 -12.93 -18.56
N GLY A 565 -0.85 -11.92 -19.13
CA GLY A 565 -1.33 -11.15 -20.29
C GLY A 565 -2.46 -10.17 -19.97
N LYS A 566 -2.76 -9.90 -18.69
CA LYS A 566 -3.73 -8.87 -18.29
C LYS A 566 -3.20 -7.48 -18.67
N PRO A 567 -4.03 -6.57 -19.22
CA PRO A 567 -3.63 -5.18 -19.42
C PRO A 567 -3.28 -4.53 -18.09
N ALA A 568 -2.15 -3.83 -18.06
CA ALA A 568 -1.63 -3.24 -16.84
C ALA A 568 -1.00 -1.87 -17.07
N ILE A 569 -1.12 -0.98 -16.08
CA ILE A 569 -0.42 0.30 -16.04
C ILE A 569 0.33 0.42 -14.71
N ILE A 570 1.60 0.80 -14.78
CA ILE A 570 2.39 1.25 -13.63
C ILE A 570 2.71 2.73 -13.83
N VAL A 571 2.40 3.57 -12.84
CA VAL A 571 2.83 4.97 -12.74
C VAL A 571 3.88 5.05 -11.64
N HIS A 572 4.98 5.79 -11.83
CA HIS A 572 5.99 5.94 -10.76
C HIS A 572 6.73 7.28 -10.87
N GLY A 573 6.85 8.01 -9.75
CA GLY A 573 7.70 9.20 -9.64
C GLY A 573 9.20 8.90 -9.74
N ARG A 574 9.90 9.53 -10.68
CA ARG A 574 11.35 9.33 -10.87
C ARG A 574 12.18 9.70 -9.62
N SER A 575 11.71 10.67 -8.84
CA SER A 575 12.40 11.15 -7.65
C SER A 575 12.12 10.29 -6.41
N ASP A 576 11.44 9.16 -6.51
CA ASP A 576 11.12 8.32 -5.35
C ASP A 576 12.40 7.84 -4.60
N ALA A 577 12.60 8.37 -3.40
CA ALA A 577 13.69 8.01 -2.48
C ALA A 577 13.27 6.96 -1.43
N LEU A 578 11.99 6.59 -1.37
CA LEU A 578 11.48 5.58 -0.44
C LEU A 578 11.44 4.20 -1.08
N VAL A 579 10.93 4.14 -2.32
CA VAL A 579 10.83 2.96 -3.18
C VAL A 579 11.54 3.28 -4.49
N PRO A 580 12.88 3.23 -4.55
CA PRO A 580 13.62 3.66 -5.73
C PRO A 580 13.15 2.96 -7.01
N VAL A 581 12.83 3.74 -8.03
CA VAL A 581 12.23 3.23 -9.28
C VAL A 581 13.06 2.14 -9.97
N ASN A 582 14.39 2.16 -9.81
CA ASN A 582 15.29 1.11 -10.30
C ASN A 582 15.06 -0.24 -9.59
N HIS A 583 14.71 -0.25 -8.31
CA HIS A 583 14.50 -1.47 -7.54
C HIS A 583 13.09 -2.04 -7.69
N ALA A 584 12.11 -1.16 -7.93
CA ALA A 584 10.71 -1.53 -8.09
C ALA A 584 10.28 -1.57 -9.57
N SER A 585 9.67 -0.49 -10.08
CA SER A 585 8.95 -0.51 -11.36
C SER A 585 9.84 -0.80 -12.57
N ARG A 586 11.04 -0.23 -12.69
CA ARG A 586 11.94 -0.55 -13.81
C ARG A 586 12.35 -2.04 -13.79
N ALA A 587 12.68 -2.57 -12.62
CA ALA A 587 12.98 -3.99 -12.45
C ALA A 587 11.78 -4.90 -12.79
N TYR A 588 10.57 -4.50 -12.38
CA TYR A 588 9.34 -5.23 -12.69
C TYR A 588 9.05 -5.24 -14.20
N VAL A 589 9.17 -4.10 -14.88
CA VAL A 589 8.94 -3.97 -16.33
C VAL A 589 9.96 -4.79 -17.12
N ALA A 590 11.25 -4.74 -16.74
CA ALA A 590 12.29 -5.57 -17.34
C ALA A 590 11.96 -7.06 -17.19
N GLN A 591 11.60 -7.51 -15.98
CA GLN A 591 11.25 -8.91 -15.73
C GLN A 591 9.96 -9.33 -16.45
N ASN A 592 8.93 -8.47 -16.51
CA ASN A 592 7.70 -8.74 -17.21
C ASN A 592 7.94 -8.97 -18.71
N SER A 593 8.86 -8.20 -19.32
CA SER A 593 9.24 -8.40 -20.72
C SER A 593 9.88 -9.77 -20.99
N ILE A 594 10.45 -10.42 -19.97
CA ILE A 594 10.94 -11.82 -20.05
C ILE A 594 9.79 -12.80 -19.81
N SER A 595 9.03 -12.59 -18.74
CA SER A 595 7.96 -13.50 -18.30
C SER A 595 6.83 -13.61 -19.33
N GLU A 596 6.52 -12.53 -20.05
CA GLU A 596 5.40 -12.47 -20.99
C GLU A 596 5.82 -12.28 -22.45
N GLY A 597 7.00 -11.70 -22.70
CA GLY A 597 7.46 -11.40 -24.06
C GLY A 597 6.46 -10.54 -24.82
N SER A 598 6.14 -10.94 -26.06
CA SER A 598 5.16 -10.24 -26.90
C SER A 598 3.71 -10.29 -26.39
N ARG A 599 3.42 -11.09 -25.34
CA ARG A 599 2.10 -11.12 -24.70
C ARG A 599 1.93 -10.03 -23.65
N SER A 600 3.00 -9.33 -23.27
CA SER A 600 2.91 -8.25 -22.30
C SER A 600 1.99 -7.15 -22.80
N GLN A 601 1.09 -6.71 -21.92
CA GLN A 601 0.22 -5.56 -22.11
C GLN A 601 0.50 -4.48 -21.04
N LEU A 602 1.72 -4.48 -20.50
CA LEU A 602 2.14 -3.56 -19.44
C LEU A 602 2.63 -2.23 -20.04
N ALA A 603 1.94 -1.14 -19.70
CA ALA A 603 2.42 0.22 -19.93
C ALA A 603 3.07 0.78 -18.66
N PHE A 604 4.20 1.47 -18.82
CA PHE A 604 4.93 2.11 -17.72
C PHE A 604 5.07 3.61 -17.97
N TYR A 605 4.56 4.41 -17.02
CA TYR A 605 4.61 5.87 -17.06
C TYR A 605 5.49 6.39 -15.92
N GLU A 606 6.67 6.90 -16.27
CA GLU A 606 7.62 7.44 -15.30
C GLU A 606 7.51 8.96 -15.24
N VAL A 607 7.16 9.52 -14.07
CA VAL A 607 6.85 10.94 -13.88
C VAL A 607 8.08 11.67 -13.36
N THR A 608 8.67 12.59 -14.12
CA THR A 608 9.77 13.43 -13.60
C THR A 608 9.26 14.33 -12.49
N ASN A 609 10.11 14.72 -11.54
CA ASN A 609 9.74 15.52 -10.35
C ASN A 609 8.60 14.91 -9.51
N GLY A 610 8.18 13.66 -9.74
CA GLY A 610 7.25 12.92 -8.89
C GLY A 610 8.00 12.13 -7.83
N GLN A 611 7.44 12.01 -6.64
CA GLN A 611 7.99 11.26 -5.51
C GLN A 611 6.88 10.62 -4.67
N HIS A 612 7.25 9.66 -3.82
CA HIS A 612 6.32 8.75 -3.13
C HIS A 612 5.21 9.36 -2.26
N PHE A 613 5.43 10.56 -1.70
CA PHE A 613 4.58 11.14 -0.67
C PHE A 613 3.91 12.44 -1.12
N ASP A 614 2.85 12.37 -1.91
CA ASP A 614 2.09 13.56 -2.30
C ASP A 614 1.60 14.38 -1.08
N ALA A 615 1.38 13.73 0.06
CA ALA A 615 1.05 14.39 1.33
C ALA A 615 2.14 15.36 1.85
N PHE A 616 3.38 15.28 1.37
CA PHE A 616 4.47 16.20 1.73
C PHE A 616 4.52 17.44 0.82
N LEU A 617 3.82 17.45 -0.31
CA LEU A 617 3.84 18.57 -1.26
C LEU A 617 3.42 19.92 -0.69
N PRO A 618 2.55 20.02 0.34
CA PRO A 618 2.29 21.29 1.02
C PRO A 618 3.47 21.87 1.82
N VAL A 619 4.50 21.07 2.10
CA VAL A 619 5.64 21.49 2.93
C VAL A 619 6.59 22.36 2.11
N ALA A 620 7.11 23.42 2.74
CA ALA A 620 8.01 24.36 2.10
C ALA A 620 9.23 23.64 1.48
N GLY A 621 9.43 23.85 0.19
CA GLY A 621 10.52 23.28 -0.59
C GLY A 621 10.15 21.99 -1.29
N PHE A 622 9.12 21.27 -0.84
CA PHE A 622 8.48 20.24 -1.66
C PHE A 622 7.56 20.89 -2.70
N ASP A 623 6.79 21.89 -2.27
CA ASP A 623 5.80 22.62 -3.06
C ASP A 623 6.36 23.24 -4.35
N THR A 624 7.63 23.65 -4.34
CA THR A 624 8.33 24.27 -5.47
C THR A 624 9.09 23.28 -6.35
N ARG A 625 9.34 22.04 -5.87
CA ARG A 625 10.25 21.08 -6.50
C ARG A 625 9.56 19.86 -7.10
N TYR A 626 8.49 19.39 -6.47
CA TYR A 626 7.84 18.14 -6.84
C TYR A 626 6.40 18.35 -7.31
N VAL A 627 5.91 17.38 -8.06
CA VAL A 627 4.55 17.34 -8.61
C VAL A 627 3.76 16.16 -8.05
N PRO A 628 2.42 16.26 -7.96
CA PRO A 628 1.59 15.17 -7.46
C PRO A 628 1.54 14.01 -8.45
N VAL A 629 2.03 12.84 -8.03
CA VAL A 629 1.94 11.60 -8.82
C VAL A 629 0.49 11.09 -8.86
N HIS A 630 -0.29 11.35 -7.81
CA HIS A 630 -1.69 10.94 -7.69
C HIS A 630 -2.55 11.41 -8.87
N TYR A 631 -2.26 12.59 -9.44
CA TYR A 631 -2.93 13.06 -10.66
C TYR A 631 -2.81 12.04 -11.80
N TYR A 632 -1.61 11.48 -12.01
CA TYR A 632 -1.35 10.51 -13.07
C TYR A 632 -1.92 9.12 -12.75
N ASP A 633 -2.03 8.75 -11.48
CA ASP A 633 -2.73 7.53 -11.07
C ASP A 633 -4.21 7.57 -11.47
N LEU A 634 -4.89 8.71 -11.24
CA LEU A 634 -6.28 8.90 -11.67
C LEU A 634 -6.41 8.86 -13.20
N GLN A 635 -5.46 9.47 -13.93
CA GLN A 635 -5.43 9.40 -15.39
C GLN A 635 -5.22 7.96 -15.89
N ALA A 636 -4.36 7.18 -15.24
CA ALA A 636 -4.12 5.78 -15.56
C ALA A 636 -5.37 4.93 -15.35
N LEU A 637 -6.12 5.13 -14.25
CA LEU A 637 -7.40 4.46 -14.02
C LEU A 637 -8.41 4.81 -15.12
N ASN A 638 -8.49 6.08 -15.51
CA ASN A 638 -9.34 6.54 -16.61
C ASN A 638 -8.95 5.93 -17.96
N LEU A 639 -7.64 5.80 -18.24
CA LEU A 639 -7.14 5.13 -19.45
C LEU A 639 -7.52 3.66 -19.47
N MET A 640 -7.31 2.94 -18.36
CA MET A 640 -7.66 1.54 -18.25
C MET A 640 -9.18 1.33 -18.38
N TRP A 641 -9.99 2.17 -17.77
CA TRP A 641 -11.44 2.10 -17.91
C TRP A 641 -11.89 2.22 -19.37
N ARG A 642 -11.36 3.20 -20.12
CA ARG A 642 -11.66 3.35 -21.55
C ARG A 642 -11.15 2.17 -22.37
N HIS A 643 -10.01 1.60 -22.03
CA HIS A 643 -9.49 0.39 -22.66
C HIS A 643 -10.45 -0.79 -22.47
N LEU A 644 -10.89 -1.04 -21.24
CA LEU A 644 -11.77 -2.16 -20.90
C LEU A 644 -13.19 -2.01 -21.45
N LYS A 645 -13.77 -0.80 -21.40
CA LYS A 645 -15.16 -0.58 -21.82
C LYS A 645 -15.32 -0.31 -23.32
N ASN A 646 -14.34 0.34 -23.94
CA ASN A 646 -14.47 0.86 -25.31
C ASN A 646 -13.38 0.34 -26.26
N GLY A 647 -12.44 -0.50 -25.81
CA GLY A 647 -11.34 -1.00 -26.63
C GLY A 647 -10.30 0.05 -27.01
N ALA A 648 -10.25 1.19 -26.31
CA ALA A 648 -9.26 2.24 -26.58
C ALA A 648 -7.83 1.71 -26.34
N ALA A 649 -6.88 2.06 -27.23
CA ALA A 649 -5.48 1.68 -27.02
C ALA A 649 -4.88 2.38 -25.80
N LEU A 650 -4.10 1.66 -25.01
CA LEU A 650 -3.29 2.26 -23.96
C LEU A 650 -2.13 3.03 -24.59
N PRO A 651 -1.82 4.26 -24.12
CA PRO A 651 -0.60 4.94 -24.51
C PRO A 651 0.65 4.08 -24.28
N PRO A 652 1.67 4.15 -25.15
CA PRO A 652 2.90 3.40 -24.95
C PRO A 652 3.65 3.90 -23.70
N SER A 653 4.51 3.04 -23.16
CA SER A 653 5.38 3.36 -22.03
C SER A 653 6.22 4.62 -22.31
N GLN A 654 6.29 5.54 -21.35
CA GLN A 654 6.89 6.85 -21.56
C GLN A 654 7.36 7.53 -20.28
N VAL A 655 8.28 8.48 -20.45
CA VAL A 655 8.63 9.48 -19.45
C VAL A 655 7.71 10.69 -19.60
N ILE A 656 7.08 11.11 -18.52
CA ILE A 656 6.26 12.32 -18.46
C ILE A 656 7.12 13.45 -17.87
N ARG A 657 7.47 14.41 -18.72
CA ARG A 657 8.37 15.53 -18.42
C ARG A 657 7.64 16.68 -17.73
N THR A 658 7.33 16.51 -16.46
CA THR A 658 6.61 17.53 -15.69
C THR A 658 7.46 18.78 -15.43
N VAL A 659 6.78 19.87 -15.05
CA VAL A 659 7.43 21.15 -14.73
C VAL A 659 7.10 21.50 -13.27
N PRO A 660 8.08 21.58 -12.36
CA PRO A 660 7.86 22.03 -10.99
C PRO A 660 7.22 23.42 -10.94
N ARG A 661 6.47 23.71 -9.89
CA ARG A 661 5.79 25.01 -9.74
C ARG A 661 6.77 26.18 -9.54
N GLY A 662 7.96 25.91 -9.01
CA GLY A 662 8.97 26.92 -8.73
C GLY A 662 8.50 27.98 -7.72
N GLY A 663 9.15 29.14 -7.70
CA GLY A 663 8.84 30.23 -6.77
C GLY A 663 9.48 30.06 -5.38
N THR A 664 8.84 30.63 -4.37
CA THR A 664 9.35 30.65 -2.98
C THR A 664 8.86 29.42 -2.22
N PRO A 665 9.74 28.64 -1.57
CA PRO A 665 9.36 27.54 -0.68
C PRO A 665 8.28 27.92 0.34
N GLY A 666 7.18 27.16 0.38
CA GLY A 666 6.02 27.40 1.25
C GLY A 666 5.01 28.38 0.68
N ALA A 667 5.29 28.94 -0.50
CA ALA A 667 4.44 29.89 -1.22
C ALA A 667 4.54 29.65 -2.74
N ALA A 668 4.69 28.40 -3.17
CA ALA A 668 4.66 28.05 -4.59
C ALA A 668 3.35 28.55 -5.25
N PRO A 669 3.40 28.97 -6.53
CA PRO A 669 2.20 29.28 -7.30
C PRO A 669 1.18 28.11 -7.30
N ALA A 670 -0.07 28.41 -7.64
CA ALA A 670 -1.07 27.35 -7.77
C ALA A 670 -0.69 26.37 -8.90
N LEU A 671 -0.87 25.07 -8.64
CA LEU A 671 -0.70 24.03 -9.65
C LEU A 671 -1.65 24.29 -10.83
N SER A 672 -1.14 24.06 -12.04
CA SER A 672 -1.86 24.20 -13.30
C SER A 672 -1.54 23.03 -14.24
N SER A 673 -2.31 22.88 -15.32
CA SER A 673 -2.03 21.88 -16.36
C SER A 673 -0.68 22.08 -17.06
N ALA A 674 -0.10 23.28 -17.02
CA ALA A 674 1.26 23.52 -17.53
C ALA A 674 2.34 22.79 -16.72
N ASN A 675 2.06 22.47 -15.45
CA ASN A 675 2.92 21.64 -14.61
C ASN A 675 2.71 20.14 -14.85
N LEU A 676 1.54 19.78 -15.40
CA LEU A 676 1.03 18.43 -15.52
C LEU A 676 0.79 18.04 -16.99
N PRO A 677 1.84 17.88 -17.81
CA PRO A 677 1.68 17.49 -19.20
C PRO A 677 0.94 16.14 -19.32
N PRO A 678 0.14 15.94 -20.37
CA PRO A 678 -0.68 14.73 -20.52
C PRO A 678 0.17 13.48 -20.80
N ILE A 679 -0.39 12.32 -20.49
CA ILE A 679 0.12 11.01 -20.94
C ILE A 679 -0.11 10.92 -22.46
N SER A 680 0.96 10.94 -23.25
CA SER A 680 0.88 11.08 -24.71
C SER A 680 0.65 9.74 -25.41
N ALA A 681 -0.27 9.70 -26.37
CA ALA A 681 -0.40 8.56 -27.29
C ALA A 681 0.81 8.41 -28.23
N ALA A 682 1.60 9.48 -28.41
CA ALA A 682 2.79 9.52 -29.25
C ALA A 682 3.94 10.23 -28.50
N PRO A 683 4.67 9.53 -27.61
CA PRO A 683 5.65 10.16 -26.72
C PRO A 683 6.96 10.59 -27.41
N GLY A 684 7.20 10.18 -28.67
CA GLY A 684 8.40 10.55 -29.42
C GLY A 684 9.68 10.20 -28.65
N GLY A 685 10.57 11.17 -28.43
CA GLY A 685 11.81 10.97 -27.67
C GLY A 685 11.62 10.64 -26.18
N ASN A 686 10.39 10.72 -25.65
CA ASN A 686 10.07 10.30 -24.29
C ASN A 686 9.62 8.83 -24.21
N ALA A 687 9.57 8.09 -25.32
CA ALA A 687 9.21 6.68 -25.31
C ALA A 687 10.20 5.86 -24.47
N ILE A 688 9.68 5.04 -23.56
CA ILE A 688 10.48 4.03 -22.85
C ILE A 688 10.51 2.78 -23.72
N THR A 689 11.70 2.28 -24.02
CA THR A 689 11.84 1.05 -24.79
C THR A 689 11.87 -0.15 -23.86
N VAL A 690 11.09 -1.18 -24.18
CA VAL A 690 10.96 -2.41 -23.39
C VAL A 690 11.03 -3.60 -24.35
N GLY A 691 11.86 -4.58 -24.04
CA GLY A 691 11.93 -5.81 -24.82
C GLY A 691 13.14 -6.67 -24.49
N ALA A 692 13.02 -7.98 -24.71
CA ALA A 692 14.10 -8.97 -24.52
C ALA A 692 14.80 -8.90 -23.15
N GLY A 693 14.06 -8.56 -22.09
CA GLY A 693 14.60 -8.42 -20.73
C GLY A 693 15.20 -7.07 -20.41
N ALA A 694 15.18 -6.11 -21.33
CA ALA A 694 15.66 -4.77 -21.08
C ALA A 694 14.51 -3.76 -20.95
N VAL A 695 14.67 -2.81 -20.04
CA VAL A 695 13.98 -1.51 -20.07
C VAL A 695 15.03 -0.42 -20.22
N ASP A 696 14.82 0.51 -21.15
CA ASP A 696 15.66 1.69 -21.33
C ASP A 696 14.80 2.95 -21.27
N VAL A 697 15.04 3.72 -20.21
CA VAL A 697 14.27 4.92 -19.88
C VAL A 697 15.02 6.16 -20.36
N PRO A 698 14.40 7.04 -21.16
CA PRO A 698 15.00 8.32 -21.53
C PRO A 698 15.46 9.13 -20.31
N LEU A 699 16.61 9.80 -20.46
CA LEU A 699 17.34 10.46 -19.37
C LEU A 699 16.48 11.26 -18.43
#